data_AF-A0A928H7X7-F1
#
_entry.id   AF-A0A928H7X7-F1
#
_cell.length_a   1.000
_cell.length_b   1.000
_cell.length_c   1.000
_cell.angle_alpha   90.00
_cell.angle_beta   90.00
_cell.angle_gamma   90.00
#
_symmetry.space_group_name_H-M   'P 1'
#
loop_
_entity.id
_entity.type
_entity.pdbx_description
1 polymer ?
#
loop_
_entity_poly.entity_id
_entity_poly.type
_entity_poly.pdbx_seq_one_letter_code
_entity_poly.pdbx_strand_id
1 'polypeptide(L)'
;MMNKLRNVVLIFAAIMPMISISAELPDGYFAVDYIEATGTQYIDTGLPAVSKRCAKGVFSFPTFPAENEWWGILSASDDTTNADGEVEPYYYSMLGIMYYGDKQAQLVIPGFSTPVGIGSRCFVTTFDDKYYCAGSYFDRAYRGYFCTNLNTNVGDGYNSSSSNNKSFNDRNFYLFANNNKGIPTNFAKARLYSLSISRITIRYFMDEGTQLRNYMPAYRAADAAYGLYDTVAGEFKKSEGSEPFLGPAVIDIGDFDENGYDCQFTGCAPGVSKPEIGMKIVISRRSGAVRHYGVVANGVTNMLDGAAFEYEVTAENVNSSFRVVPCVDNNWYVCNDTGSDSNSGFLRTTPKKTLAAILTVATNAGDVVHAAAGTYASGEIEYDQEAYKNKYNDASFGSDPVRCEIASNVRLVGDAGAEATILDGSGTHRGVLLNPGAVIQGFTIQNCKATIYGSAVYGFNDKDVVADCIIKNNQSLRFTVYKINAIFRSKFYSNRAETYAPVGSGISLYNCLIGEGHSGDYCLYQQCYIYNCTIVGTLAAARKWVQFRNCLVVPQGRNSSDKCYWWNSSYVGDQNSADVFYENCKQVSTDEMQFVDSVDAVPVIGANYGIDRGDYGLYLTNYPSALDPLPNGINCDLLGNPRVFNGTIDQGCVEADWRGLYAEKIGSFFAVESASSNVVSALSSESVRLYPGESLSGVLRPNVKKTFFFTVSGTGVLTVNVDGVIHEFSGEGGKSLFVNGVRNVLFSYAGNDGFVDILRSQGGGLLITIK
;
A
#
# COMPACT_ATOMS: atom_id res chain seq x y z
N MET A 1 9.86 -31.67 42.69
CA MET A 1 10.39 -31.55 41.31
C MET A 1 9.33 -31.82 40.23
N MET A 2 8.41 -32.78 40.41
CA MET A 2 7.37 -33.10 39.40
C MET A 2 6.26 -32.04 39.22
N ASN A 3 5.96 -31.18 40.20
CA ASN A 3 4.94 -30.12 40.02
C ASN A 3 5.42 -28.91 39.21
N LYS A 4 6.73 -28.71 39.00
CA LYS A 4 7.26 -27.65 38.13
C LYS A 4 7.27 -28.02 36.64
N LEU A 5 7.18 -29.32 36.31
CA LEU A 5 7.12 -29.78 34.91
C LEU A 5 5.74 -29.62 34.27
N ARG A 6 4.64 -29.61 35.05
CA ARG A 6 3.27 -29.41 34.51
C ARG A 6 3.00 -28.00 33.99
N ASN A 7 3.66 -26.97 34.54
CA ASN A 7 3.50 -25.60 34.07
C ASN A 7 4.34 -25.28 32.83
N VAL A 8 5.40 -26.07 32.56
CA VAL A 8 6.27 -25.87 31.40
C VAL A 8 5.65 -26.46 30.13
N VAL A 9 4.89 -27.55 30.23
CA VAL A 9 4.16 -28.14 29.09
C VAL A 9 2.96 -27.28 28.67
N LEU A 10 2.37 -26.49 29.58
CA LEU A 10 1.26 -25.60 29.24
C LEU A 10 1.68 -24.29 28.56
N ILE A 11 2.93 -23.85 28.72
CA ILE A 11 3.42 -22.58 28.14
C ILE A 11 3.92 -22.79 26.70
N PHE A 12 4.36 -24.00 26.33
CA PHE A 12 4.86 -24.29 24.99
C PHE A 12 3.78 -24.32 23.89
N ALA A 13 2.49 -24.39 24.24
CA ALA A 13 1.39 -24.34 23.27
C ALA A 13 0.92 -22.90 22.95
N ALA A 14 1.39 -21.89 23.70
CA ALA A 14 0.84 -20.53 23.66
C ALA A 14 1.72 -19.50 22.91
N ILE A 15 2.83 -19.91 22.29
CA ILE A 15 3.78 -18.99 21.63
C ILE A 15 4.17 -19.51 20.24
N MET A 16 3.19 -19.92 19.44
CA MET A 16 3.35 -19.87 17.98
C MET A 16 2.79 -18.52 17.51
N PRO A 17 3.58 -17.67 16.83
CA PRO A 17 3.00 -16.53 16.13
C PRO A 17 2.05 -17.09 15.07
N MET A 18 0.76 -16.74 15.15
CA MET A 18 -0.16 -16.93 14.05
C MET A 18 0.34 -16.08 12.88
N ILE A 19 1.17 -16.67 12.04
CA ILE A 19 1.24 -16.28 10.64
C ILE A 19 -0.18 -16.56 10.12
N SER A 20 -0.98 -15.51 9.92
CA SER A 20 -2.16 -15.60 9.07
C SER A 20 -1.66 -15.83 7.66
N ILE A 21 -1.27 -17.06 7.37
CA ILE A 21 -1.04 -17.52 6.01
C ILE A 21 -2.42 -17.37 5.37
N SER A 22 -2.60 -16.34 4.55
CA SER A 22 -3.60 -16.39 3.50
C SER A 22 -3.31 -17.68 2.77
N ALA A 23 -4.08 -18.73 3.06
CA ALA A 23 -3.84 -20.04 2.50
C ALA A 23 -4.08 -19.91 1.00
N GLU A 24 -2.99 -19.71 0.25
CA GLU A 24 -3.03 -19.77 -1.19
C GLU A 24 -3.56 -21.14 -1.58
N LEU A 25 -4.53 -21.15 -2.49
CA LEU A 25 -5.00 -22.39 -3.08
C LEU A 25 -3.82 -23.06 -3.79
N PRO A 26 -3.71 -24.40 -3.77
CA PRO A 26 -2.69 -25.09 -4.55
C PRO A 26 -2.82 -24.80 -6.05
N ASP A 27 -1.76 -25.04 -6.81
CA ASP A 27 -1.78 -24.94 -8.27
C ASP A 27 -2.93 -25.78 -8.86
N GLY A 28 -3.62 -25.20 -9.84
CA GLY A 28 -4.78 -25.84 -10.50
C GLY A 28 -6.11 -25.63 -9.78
N TYR A 29 -6.13 -24.84 -8.71
CA TYR A 29 -7.34 -24.39 -8.03
C TYR A 29 -7.52 -22.88 -8.17
N PHE A 30 -8.75 -22.45 -8.39
CA PHE A 30 -9.10 -21.04 -8.53
C PHE A 30 -10.17 -20.71 -7.49
N ALA A 31 -9.95 -19.67 -6.69
CA ALA A 31 -10.97 -19.19 -5.76
C ALA A 31 -12.14 -18.62 -6.57
N VAL A 32 -13.36 -18.94 -6.15
CA VAL A 32 -14.58 -18.39 -6.76
C VAL A 32 -15.39 -17.68 -5.69
N ASP A 33 -16.23 -16.73 -6.11
CA ASP A 33 -17.01 -15.94 -5.14
C ASP A 33 -17.98 -16.83 -4.33
N TYR A 34 -18.59 -17.83 -4.97
CA TYR A 34 -19.48 -18.77 -4.31
C TYR A 34 -19.55 -20.11 -5.04
N ILE A 35 -20.09 -21.11 -4.36
CA ILE A 35 -20.71 -22.27 -5.00
C ILE A 35 -22.22 -22.28 -4.70
N GLU A 36 -23.02 -22.82 -5.60
CA GLU A 36 -24.48 -22.90 -5.49
C GLU A 36 -24.95 -24.36 -5.49
N ALA A 37 -25.71 -24.73 -4.46
CA ALA A 37 -26.52 -25.94 -4.40
C ALA A 37 -27.92 -25.62 -4.93
N THR A 38 -28.45 -26.46 -5.82
CA THR A 38 -29.76 -26.29 -6.47
C THR A 38 -30.82 -27.29 -5.97
N GLY A 39 -30.46 -28.19 -5.06
CA GLY A 39 -31.43 -29.01 -4.31
C GLY A 39 -31.15 -30.53 -4.27
N THR A 40 -30.00 -31.00 -4.74
CA THR A 40 -29.57 -32.40 -4.56
C THR A 40 -28.11 -32.54 -4.13
N GLN A 41 -27.37 -31.43 -4.14
CA GLN A 41 -25.96 -31.37 -3.79
C GLN A 41 -25.77 -31.30 -2.28
N TYR A 42 -24.75 -31.98 -1.78
CA TYR A 42 -24.32 -31.86 -0.40
C TYR A 42 -22.84 -32.24 -0.24
N ILE A 43 -22.26 -31.93 0.91
CA ILE A 43 -20.91 -32.36 1.30
C ILE A 43 -20.98 -33.01 2.68
N ASP A 44 -20.41 -34.21 2.85
CA ASP A 44 -20.09 -34.72 4.18
C ASP A 44 -18.84 -33.98 4.72
N THR A 45 -19.07 -33.21 5.79
CA THR A 45 -17.99 -32.44 6.43
C THR A 45 -16.97 -33.32 7.17
N GLY A 46 -17.30 -34.59 7.42
CA GLY A 46 -16.52 -35.51 8.25
C GLY A 46 -16.46 -35.10 9.72
N LEU A 47 -17.25 -34.10 10.14
CA LEU A 47 -17.29 -33.62 11.51
C LEU A 47 -18.52 -34.19 12.22
N PRO A 48 -18.34 -34.98 13.30
CA PRO A 48 -19.47 -35.54 14.02
C PRO A 48 -20.29 -34.44 14.70
N ALA A 49 -21.60 -34.67 14.79
CA ALA A 49 -22.62 -33.79 15.37
C ALA A 49 -22.57 -33.78 16.91
N VAL A 50 -21.40 -33.44 17.45
CA VAL A 50 -21.13 -33.36 18.89
C VAL A 50 -21.26 -31.92 19.40
N SER A 51 -21.50 -31.78 20.71
CA SER A 51 -21.52 -30.48 21.37
C SER A 51 -20.18 -29.72 21.24
N LYS A 52 -20.21 -28.39 21.42
CA LYS A 52 -19.03 -27.49 21.38
C LYS A 52 -18.38 -27.27 20.01
N ARG A 53 -19.18 -27.24 18.94
CA ARG A 53 -18.75 -26.66 17.66
C ARG A 53 -19.23 -25.21 17.54
N CYS A 54 -18.60 -24.44 16.66
CA CYS A 54 -19.07 -23.15 16.17
C CYS A 54 -18.96 -23.21 14.66
N ALA A 55 -20.01 -22.82 13.94
CA ALA A 55 -19.91 -22.58 12.51
C ALA A 55 -20.08 -21.09 12.24
N LYS A 56 -19.22 -20.57 11.37
CA LYS A 56 -19.32 -19.22 10.83
C LYS A 56 -19.26 -19.29 9.32
N GLY A 57 -20.35 -18.93 8.66
CA GLY A 57 -20.42 -18.92 7.21
C GLY A 57 -21.28 -17.80 6.65
N VAL A 58 -21.10 -17.55 5.35
CA VAL A 58 -21.82 -16.54 4.58
C VAL A 58 -22.61 -17.22 3.48
N PHE A 59 -23.93 -17.11 3.55
CA PHE A 59 -24.86 -17.73 2.60
C PHE A 59 -25.77 -16.69 1.94
N SER A 60 -26.25 -16.98 0.73
CA SER A 60 -27.42 -16.33 0.13
C SER A 60 -28.36 -17.36 -0.48
N PHE A 61 -29.67 -17.07 -0.51
CA PHE A 61 -30.71 -18.01 -0.92
C PHE A 61 -31.39 -17.50 -2.20
N PRO A 62 -31.09 -18.07 -3.38
CA PRO A 62 -31.72 -17.64 -4.64
C PRO A 62 -33.24 -17.83 -4.62
N THR A 63 -33.71 -18.86 -3.93
CA THR A 63 -35.13 -19.13 -3.66
C THR A 63 -35.29 -19.51 -2.19
N PHE A 64 -36.51 -19.39 -1.66
CA PHE A 64 -36.86 -19.90 -0.34
C PHE A 64 -37.55 -21.27 -0.45
N PRO A 65 -37.50 -22.10 0.61
CA PRO A 65 -38.29 -23.32 0.67
C PRO A 65 -39.77 -23.02 0.49
N ALA A 66 -40.53 -23.96 -0.07
CA ALA A 66 -41.98 -23.89 -0.06
C ALA A 66 -42.52 -23.86 1.39
N GLU A 67 -43.78 -23.47 1.57
CA GLU A 67 -44.41 -23.47 2.88
C GLU A 67 -44.33 -24.87 3.53
N ASN A 68 -43.84 -24.92 4.77
CA ASN A 68 -43.56 -26.14 5.54
C ASN A 68 -42.44 -27.04 4.98
N GLU A 69 -41.70 -26.59 3.96
CA GLU A 69 -40.48 -27.25 3.53
C GLU A 69 -39.30 -26.82 4.42
N TRP A 70 -38.45 -27.79 4.77
CA TRP A 70 -37.27 -27.56 5.60
C TRP A 70 -36.01 -27.84 4.80
N TRP A 71 -35.03 -26.93 4.89
CA TRP A 71 -33.73 -27.05 4.25
C TRP A 71 -32.62 -27.17 5.29
N GLY A 72 -31.83 -28.24 5.20
CA GLY A 72 -30.62 -28.43 5.99
C GLY A 72 -29.44 -27.68 5.39
N ILE A 73 -28.95 -26.63 6.06
CA ILE A 73 -27.75 -25.90 5.63
C ILE A 73 -26.51 -26.58 6.19
N LEU A 74 -26.49 -26.84 7.49
CA LEU A 74 -25.47 -27.63 8.16
C LEU A 74 -26.17 -28.47 9.21
N SER A 75 -26.47 -29.74 8.90
CA SER A 75 -27.43 -30.50 9.69
C SER A 75 -27.18 -32.01 9.76
N ALA A 76 -27.61 -32.59 10.88
CA ALA A 76 -27.80 -34.01 11.08
C ALA A 76 -29.11 -34.25 11.84
N SER A 77 -29.78 -35.38 11.66
CA SER A 77 -30.99 -35.73 12.40
C SER A 77 -31.00 -37.21 12.79
N ASP A 78 -31.87 -37.53 13.75
CA ASP A 78 -32.27 -38.90 14.06
C ASP A 78 -33.78 -39.03 13.93
N ASP A 79 -34.24 -39.79 12.94
CA ASP A 79 -35.62 -40.25 12.95
C ASP A 79 -35.78 -41.31 14.03
N THR A 80 -36.14 -40.93 15.26
CA THR A 80 -36.57 -41.93 16.24
C THR A 80 -38.04 -42.21 16.03
N THR A 81 -38.38 -43.48 15.86
CA THR A 81 -39.76 -43.91 15.97
C THR A 81 -40.20 -43.66 17.42
N ASN A 82 -41.26 -42.88 17.62
CA ASN A 82 -41.86 -42.70 18.93
C ASN A 82 -42.47 -44.05 19.40
N ALA A 83 -42.93 -44.10 20.65
CA ALA A 83 -43.49 -45.34 21.23
C ALA A 83 -44.73 -45.85 20.46
N ASP A 84 -45.39 -44.98 19.71
CA ASP A 84 -46.58 -45.26 18.92
C ASP A 84 -46.26 -45.75 17.49
N GLY A 85 -44.96 -45.86 17.15
CA GLY A 85 -44.51 -46.30 15.83
C GLY A 85 -44.56 -45.19 14.77
N GLU A 86 -44.88 -43.96 15.15
CA GLU A 86 -44.77 -42.80 14.27
C GLU A 86 -43.32 -42.32 14.23
N VAL A 87 -42.83 -42.01 13.03
CA VAL A 87 -41.50 -41.44 12.85
C VAL A 87 -41.57 -39.97 13.24
N GLU A 88 -41.12 -39.64 14.45
CA GLU A 88 -40.89 -38.25 14.84
C GLU A 88 -39.44 -37.89 14.51
N PRO A 89 -39.21 -37.01 13.53
CA PRO A 89 -37.87 -36.57 13.20
C PRO A 89 -37.31 -35.70 14.34
N TYR A 90 -36.36 -36.24 15.10
CA TYR A 90 -35.54 -35.41 15.98
C TYR A 90 -34.49 -34.71 15.13
N TYR A 91 -34.82 -33.49 14.74
CA TYR A 91 -33.92 -32.60 14.01
C TYR A 91 -32.83 -32.06 14.94
N TYR A 92 -31.57 -32.39 14.64
CA TYR A 92 -30.40 -31.84 15.32
C TYR A 92 -29.61 -30.96 14.34
N SER A 93 -30.26 -29.92 13.82
CA SER A 93 -29.58 -29.02 12.90
C SER A 93 -28.70 -28.02 13.63
N MET A 94 -27.48 -27.80 13.13
CA MET A 94 -26.69 -26.63 13.52
C MET A 94 -27.26 -25.37 12.86
N LEU A 95 -27.78 -25.50 11.64
CA LEU A 95 -28.32 -24.41 10.85
C LEU A 95 -29.31 -24.95 9.81
N GLY A 96 -30.57 -24.52 9.88
CA GLY A 96 -31.59 -24.82 8.88
C GLY A 96 -32.48 -23.63 8.59
N ILE A 97 -33.19 -23.67 7.47
CA ILE A 97 -34.19 -22.67 7.10
C ILE A 97 -35.54 -23.35 6.95
N MET A 98 -36.56 -22.72 7.51
CA MET A 98 -37.95 -23.13 7.35
C MET A 98 -38.79 -21.92 6.96
N TYR A 99 -39.72 -22.12 6.04
CA TYR A 99 -40.67 -21.09 5.61
C TYR A 99 -42.07 -21.42 6.14
N TYR A 100 -42.62 -20.54 6.98
CA TYR A 100 -43.91 -20.73 7.68
C TYR A 100 -45.04 -19.88 7.09
N GLY A 101 -45.13 -19.76 5.76
CA GLY A 101 -46.16 -18.96 5.11
C GLY A 101 -46.07 -17.46 5.44
N ASP A 102 -47.01 -16.69 4.89
CA ASP A 102 -47.27 -15.24 5.02
C ASP A 102 -46.20 -14.39 5.75
N LYS A 103 -45.01 -14.29 5.11
CA LYS A 103 -44.05 -13.17 5.11
C LYS A 103 -42.71 -13.29 5.86
N GLN A 104 -42.28 -14.43 6.42
CA GLN A 104 -40.91 -14.52 6.96
C GLN A 104 -40.27 -15.91 6.79
N ALA A 105 -39.13 -15.97 6.09
CA ALA A 105 -38.22 -17.10 6.20
C ALA A 105 -37.54 -17.02 7.57
N GLN A 106 -37.69 -18.07 8.38
CA GLN A 106 -37.06 -18.13 9.69
C GLN A 106 -35.78 -18.95 9.59
N LEU A 107 -34.69 -18.36 10.06
CA LEU A 107 -33.52 -19.14 10.41
C LEU A 107 -33.86 -19.94 11.66
N VAL A 108 -34.08 -21.23 11.50
CA VAL A 108 -34.39 -22.11 12.61
C VAL A 108 -33.08 -22.67 13.13
N ILE A 109 -32.65 -22.16 14.28
CA ILE A 109 -31.68 -22.83 15.15
C ILE A 109 -32.55 -23.69 16.09
N PRO A 110 -32.71 -24.99 15.86
CA PRO A 110 -33.54 -25.81 16.72
C PRO A 110 -32.90 -25.88 18.10
N GLY A 111 -33.42 -25.08 19.03
CA GLY A 111 -33.35 -25.40 20.44
C GLY A 111 -34.22 -26.63 20.67
N PHE A 112 -33.62 -27.68 21.24
CA PHE A 112 -34.26 -28.95 21.59
C PHE A 112 -35.72 -28.76 22.00
N SER A 113 -36.64 -29.36 21.25
CA SER A 113 -38.04 -29.44 21.63
C SER A 113 -38.15 -30.33 22.88
N THR A 114 -38.18 -29.72 24.06
CA THR A 114 -38.92 -30.35 25.14
C THR A 114 -40.42 -30.24 24.82
N PRO A 115 -41.27 -31.20 25.20
CA PRO A 115 -42.72 -31.14 25.00
C PRO A 115 -43.42 -29.96 25.69
N VAL A 116 -42.68 -29.01 26.26
CA VAL A 116 -43.20 -27.91 27.08
C VAL A 116 -42.72 -26.57 26.51
N GLY A 117 -43.36 -26.12 25.43
CA GLY A 117 -43.73 -24.71 25.17
C GLY A 117 -42.69 -23.59 25.18
N ILE A 118 -41.40 -23.83 25.38
CA ILE A 118 -40.38 -22.77 25.46
C ILE A 118 -39.25 -23.06 24.46
N GLY A 119 -39.60 -23.07 23.17
CA GLY A 119 -38.60 -22.94 22.12
C GLY A 119 -37.96 -21.56 22.22
N SER A 120 -36.64 -21.49 22.33
CA SER A 120 -35.89 -20.24 22.14
C SER A 120 -36.02 -19.84 20.67
N ARG A 121 -37.15 -19.23 20.30
CA ARG A 121 -37.36 -18.65 18.98
C ARG A 121 -36.47 -17.42 18.89
N CYS A 122 -35.43 -17.48 18.07
CA CYS A 122 -34.79 -16.27 17.60
C CYS A 122 -35.77 -15.58 16.64
N PHE A 123 -36.53 -14.60 17.14
CA PHE A 123 -37.40 -13.79 16.31
C PHE A 123 -36.56 -12.92 15.39
N VAL A 124 -36.75 -13.08 14.07
CA VAL A 124 -36.31 -12.10 13.09
C VAL A 124 -37.45 -11.07 12.98
N THR A 125 -37.43 -10.02 13.80
CA THR A 125 -38.44 -8.95 13.70
C THR A 125 -38.10 -8.00 12.56
N THR A 126 -39.09 -7.75 11.69
CA THR A 126 -39.03 -6.75 10.62
C THR A 126 -39.31 -5.37 11.18
N PHE A 127 -38.32 -4.48 11.14
CA PHE A 127 -38.48 -3.02 11.16
C PHE A 127 -37.51 -2.45 10.12
N ASP A 128 -38.03 -1.69 9.15
CA ASP A 128 -37.29 -0.93 8.13
C ASP A 128 -36.24 -1.70 7.29
N ASP A 129 -36.70 -2.68 6.50
CA ASP A 129 -35.91 -3.32 5.41
C ASP A 129 -34.52 -3.86 5.81
N LYS A 130 -34.34 -4.22 7.10
CA LYS A 130 -33.12 -4.84 7.65
C LYS A 130 -33.50 -5.97 8.60
N TYR A 131 -32.86 -7.13 8.46
CA TYR A 131 -33.11 -8.29 9.31
C TYR A 131 -32.10 -8.34 10.46
N TYR A 132 -32.59 -8.35 11.71
CA TYR A 132 -31.76 -8.54 12.90
C TYR A 132 -32.06 -9.91 13.52
N CYS A 133 -31.02 -10.69 13.78
CA CYS A 133 -31.04 -11.79 14.73
C CYS A 133 -29.84 -11.62 15.66
N ALA A 134 -29.96 -11.99 16.94
CA ALA A 134 -28.87 -11.88 17.90
C ALA A 134 -27.68 -12.75 17.43
N GLY A 135 -26.69 -12.10 16.79
CA GLY A 135 -25.50 -12.73 16.21
C GLY A 135 -25.51 -12.92 14.69
N SER A 136 -26.52 -12.41 13.96
CA SER A 136 -26.61 -12.55 12.50
C SER A 136 -27.05 -11.25 11.80
N TYR A 137 -26.31 -10.82 10.76
CA TYR A 137 -26.60 -9.62 9.95
C TYR A 137 -26.99 -10.03 8.54
N PHE A 138 -28.08 -9.48 8.00
CA PHE A 138 -28.42 -9.54 6.58
C PHE A 138 -28.53 -8.13 5.99
N ASP A 139 -27.80 -7.88 4.91
CA ASP A 139 -27.91 -6.65 4.09
C ASP A 139 -28.89 -6.85 2.92
N ARG A 140 -29.29 -5.76 2.25
CA ARG A 140 -30.15 -5.65 1.05
C ARG A 140 -29.80 -6.59 -0.11
N ALA A 141 -28.63 -7.24 -0.08
CA ALA A 141 -28.18 -8.23 -1.05
C ALA A 141 -28.33 -9.71 -0.61
N TYR A 142 -29.16 -10.01 0.40
CA TYR A 142 -29.46 -11.37 0.88
C TYR A 142 -28.26 -12.18 1.39
N ARG A 143 -27.20 -11.52 1.90
CA ARG A 143 -26.02 -12.17 2.48
C ARG A 143 -26.15 -12.25 4.01
N GLY A 144 -26.23 -13.46 4.56
CA GLY A 144 -26.30 -13.68 6.01
C GLY A 144 -24.96 -14.05 6.62
N TYR A 145 -24.54 -13.37 7.68
CA TYR A 145 -23.44 -13.81 8.57
C TYR A 145 -24.03 -14.51 9.78
N PHE A 146 -23.50 -15.67 10.18
CA PHE A 146 -23.94 -16.36 11.41
C PHE A 146 -22.74 -16.73 12.28
N CYS A 147 -22.85 -16.49 13.59
CA CYS A 147 -21.96 -17.08 14.60
C CYS A 147 -22.85 -17.76 15.66
N THR A 148 -22.93 -19.10 15.66
CA THR A 148 -23.68 -19.83 16.69
C THR A 148 -22.72 -20.49 17.69
N ASN A 149 -22.92 -20.20 18.98
CA ASN A 149 -22.18 -20.85 20.07
C ASN A 149 -23.02 -22.05 20.56
N LEU A 150 -22.59 -23.28 20.27
CA LEU A 150 -23.35 -24.51 20.55
C LEU A 150 -23.28 -24.96 22.03
N ASN A 151 -23.39 -24.03 22.98
CA ASN A 151 -23.23 -24.31 24.42
C ASN A 151 -24.44 -23.94 25.29
N THR A 152 -25.65 -23.89 24.74
CA THR A 152 -26.84 -23.78 25.58
C THR A 152 -27.43 -25.16 25.90
N ASN A 153 -26.78 -25.85 26.84
CA ASN A 153 -27.56 -26.49 27.89
C ASN A 153 -28.20 -25.36 28.71
N VAL A 154 -29.34 -24.82 28.27
CA VAL A 154 -30.22 -24.07 29.17
C VAL A 154 -31.03 -25.11 29.92
N GLY A 155 -30.51 -25.51 31.08
CA GLY A 155 -31.25 -26.35 32.01
C GLY A 155 -30.42 -27.19 32.97
N ASP A 156 -29.56 -26.57 33.80
CA ASP A 156 -29.20 -27.13 35.12
C ASP A 156 -30.40 -27.08 36.10
N GLY A 157 -31.62 -27.30 35.61
CA GLY A 157 -32.87 -27.05 36.33
C GLY A 157 -33.94 -28.15 36.24
N TYR A 158 -33.69 -29.26 35.52
CA TYR A 158 -34.58 -30.42 35.62
C TYR A 158 -33.77 -31.71 35.49
N ASN A 159 -33.37 -32.22 36.65
CA ASN A 159 -32.74 -33.50 36.84
C ASN A 159 -33.81 -34.61 36.70
N SER A 160 -34.26 -34.90 35.47
CA SER A 160 -34.95 -36.18 35.21
C SER A 160 -33.90 -37.19 34.79
N SER A 161 -33.67 -38.13 35.69
CA SER A 161 -32.76 -39.27 35.57
C SER A 161 -33.25 -40.29 34.54
N SER A 162 -33.41 -39.90 33.27
CA SER A 162 -33.54 -40.88 32.18
C SER A 162 -32.16 -41.11 31.56
N SER A 163 -31.67 -42.33 31.73
CA SER A 163 -30.38 -42.86 31.29
C SER A 163 -30.22 -42.98 29.76
N ASN A 164 -30.98 -42.22 28.97
CA ASN A 164 -30.95 -42.24 27.51
C ASN A 164 -30.05 -41.12 26.95
N ASN A 165 -28.83 -41.00 27.46
CA ASN A 165 -27.74 -40.37 26.71
C ASN A 165 -27.31 -41.36 25.60
N LYS A 166 -28.18 -41.55 24.59
CA LYS A 166 -27.73 -42.20 23.35
C LYS A 166 -26.59 -41.34 22.80
N SER A 167 -25.40 -41.93 22.75
CA SER A 167 -24.20 -41.32 22.18
C SER A 167 -24.48 -40.81 20.76
N PHE A 168 -24.62 -39.49 20.60
CA PHE A 168 -24.83 -38.81 19.31
C PHE A 168 -23.55 -38.74 18.45
N ASN A 169 -22.51 -39.50 18.82
CA ASN A 169 -21.14 -39.32 18.32
C ASN A 169 -20.89 -39.85 16.89
N ASP A 170 -21.88 -40.50 16.26
CA ASP A 170 -21.59 -41.37 15.11
C ASP A 170 -22.04 -40.77 13.77
N ARG A 171 -22.57 -39.53 13.74
CA ARG A 171 -23.07 -38.91 12.50
C ARG A 171 -22.38 -37.60 12.19
N ASN A 172 -21.96 -37.43 10.95
CA ASN A 172 -21.33 -36.19 10.48
C ASN A 172 -22.37 -35.12 10.11
N PHE A 173 -21.99 -33.85 10.18
CA PHE A 173 -22.80 -32.80 9.56
C PHE A 173 -22.71 -32.89 8.03
N TYR A 174 -23.86 -32.83 7.36
CA TYR A 174 -23.91 -32.55 5.93
C TYR A 174 -24.11 -31.06 5.71
N LEU A 175 -23.38 -30.51 4.74
CA LEU A 175 -23.55 -29.15 4.23
C LEU A 175 -24.49 -29.18 3.02
N PHE A 176 -25.47 -28.27 2.97
CA PHE A 176 -26.57 -28.22 2.00
C PHE A 176 -27.56 -29.41 2.02
N ALA A 177 -27.47 -30.27 3.03
CA ALA A 177 -28.48 -31.28 3.32
C ALA A 177 -28.55 -31.56 4.82
N ASN A 178 -29.54 -32.35 5.21
CA ASN A 178 -29.63 -32.95 6.52
C ASN A 178 -29.14 -34.40 6.48
N ASN A 179 -28.17 -34.73 7.34
CA ASN A 179 -27.74 -36.12 7.52
C ASN A 179 -28.74 -36.90 8.40
N ASN A 180 -29.71 -37.57 7.79
CA ASN A 180 -30.62 -38.47 8.48
C ASN A 180 -30.09 -39.91 8.45
N LYS A 181 -29.31 -40.30 9.48
CA LYS A 181 -28.72 -41.65 9.60
C LYS A 181 -27.87 -42.08 8.40
N GLY A 182 -27.06 -41.16 7.86
CA GLY A 182 -26.24 -41.37 6.67
C GLY A 182 -26.95 -41.04 5.36
N ILE A 183 -28.28 -40.85 5.39
CA ILE A 183 -29.09 -40.55 4.21
C ILE A 183 -29.28 -39.03 4.12
N PRO A 184 -28.83 -38.37 3.04
CA PRO A 184 -29.07 -36.95 2.85
C PRO A 184 -30.56 -36.70 2.57
N THR A 185 -31.20 -35.89 3.40
CA THR A 185 -32.58 -35.43 3.22
C THR A 185 -32.63 -33.90 3.25
N ASN A 186 -33.77 -33.28 2.90
CA ASN A 186 -34.01 -31.85 3.12
C ASN A 186 -32.92 -30.95 2.52
N PHE A 187 -32.59 -31.17 1.24
CA PHE A 187 -31.55 -30.45 0.54
C PHE A 187 -31.85 -28.94 0.44
N ALA A 188 -30.83 -28.13 0.63
CA ALA A 188 -30.93 -26.69 0.52
C ALA A 188 -30.66 -26.18 -0.90
N LYS A 189 -31.31 -25.07 -1.26
CA LYS A 189 -30.98 -24.29 -2.46
C LYS A 189 -30.32 -22.98 -2.05
N ALA A 190 -28.99 -22.94 -2.08
CA ALA A 190 -28.23 -21.87 -1.46
C ALA A 190 -26.87 -21.67 -2.12
N ARG A 191 -26.40 -20.41 -2.10
CA ARG A 191 -25.03 -20.03 -2.43
C ARG A 191 -24.21 -19.92 -1.15
N LEU A 192 -22.99 -20.44 -1.17
CA LEU A 192 -22.04 -20.35 -0.07
C LEU A 192 -20.79 -19.58 -0.52
N TYR A 193 -20.45 -18.52 0.22
CA TYR A 193 -19.29 -17.67 -0.06
C TYR A 193 -18.09 -18.00 0.86
N SER A 194 -18.35 -18.49 2.07
CA SER A 194 -17.31 -18.95 3.00
C SER A 194 -17.93 -19.73 4.15
N LEU A 195 -17.24 -20.77 4.66
CA LEU A 195 -17.66 -21.50 5.85
C LEU A 195 -16.45 -21.97 6.67
N SER A 196 -16.41 -21.57 7.93
CA SER A 196 -15.45 -22.05 8.93
C SER A 196 -16.17 -22.79 10.04
N ILE A 197 -15.60 -23.90 10.50
CA ILE A 197 -16.12 -24.67 11.64
C ILE A 197 -15.00 -24.83 12.67
N SER A 198 -15.22 -24.40 13.89
CA SER A 198 -14.24 -24.41 14.98
C SER A 198 -14.76 -25.18 16.20
N ARG A 199 -13.85 -25.71 17.02
CA ARG A 199 -14.16 -26.29 18.32
C ARG A 199 -14.12 -25.19 19.38
N ILE A 200 -15.22 -24.99 20.11
CA ILE A 200 -15.27 -24.01 21.20
C ILE A 200 -14.65 -24.64 22.45
N THR A 201 -13.54 -24.08 22.91
CA THR A 201 -13.00 -24.35 24.25
C THR A 201 -13.51 -23.24 25.16
N ILE A 202 -14.56 -23.47 25.96
CA ILE A 202 -15.04 -22.45 26.89
C ILE A 202 -13.95 -22.18 27.94
N ARG A 203 -13.23 -21.08 27.77
CA ARG A 203 -12.58 -20.32 28.84
C ARG A 203 -12.76 -18.83 28.51
N TYR A 204 -13.79 -18.21 29.10
CA TYR A 204 -14.01 -16.77 29.17
C TYR A 204 -13.93 -15.98 27.84
N PHE A 205 -15.08 -15.77 27.17
CA PHE A 205 -15.45 -14.68 26.23
C PHE A 205 -14.42 -14.08 25.24
N MET A 206 -13.28 -14.72 24.99
CA MET A 206 -12.28 -14.33 24.01
C MET A 206 -11.99 -15.58 23.17
N ASP A 207 -12.59 -15.62 21.98
CA ASP A 207 -12.67 -16.80 21.11
C ASP A 207 -11.32 -17.17 20.48
N GLU A 208 -10.68 -18.23 20.98
CA GLU A 208 -9.66 -18.98 20.24
C GLU A 208 -10.06 -20.47 20.19
N GLY A 209 -11.11 -20.76 19.44
CA GLY A 209 -11.47 -22.14 19.13
C GLY A 209 -10.51 -22.74 18.10
N THR A 210 -10.06 -23.99 18.28
CA THR A 210 -9.28 -24.69 17.25
C THR A 210 -10.13 -24.86 16.00
N GLN A 211 -9.70 -24.25 14.88
CA GLN A 211 -10.37 -24.40 13.60
C GLN A 211 -10.28 -25.85 13.13
N LEU A 212 -11.41 -26.44 12.78
CA LEU A 212 -11.53 -27.85 12.39
C LEU A 212 -11.69 -28.00 10.88
N ARG A 213 -12.39 -27.04 10.27
CA ARG A 213 -12.64 -26.93 8.84
C ARG A 213 -12.62 -25.47 8.43
N ASN A 214 -12.11 -25.19 7.24
CA ASN A 214 -12.17 -23.87 6.64
C ASN A 214 -12.37 -23.99 5.14
N TYR A 215 -13.62 -24.00 4.75
CA TYR A 215 -14.06 -24.19 3.38
C TYR A 215 -14.06 -22.87 2.61
N MET A 216 -13.30 -22.86 1.53
CA MET A 216 -13.29 -21.79 0.53
C MET A 216 -13.92 -22.31 -0.77
N PRO A 217 -14.93 -21.62 -1.33
CA PRO A 217 -15.43 -21.92 -2.67
C PRO A 217 -14.29 -21.88 -3.69
N ALA A 218 -14.16 -22.97 -4.45
CA ALA A 218 -13.11 -23.10 -5.44
C ALA A 218 -13.58 -23.85 -6.70
N TYR A 219 -12.91 -23.56 -7.80
CA TYR A 219 -12.96 -24.30 -9.06
C TYR A 219 -11.65 -25.07 -9.24
N ARG A 220 -11.73 -26.37 -9.51
CA ARG A 220 -10.56 -27.21 -9.79
C ARG A 220 -10.42 -27.47 -11.28
N ALA A 221 -9.31 -27.04 -11.85
CA ALA A 221 -9.04 -27.14 -13.28
C ALA A 221 -8.98 -28.59 -13.78
N ALA A 222 -8.41 -29.47 -12.95
CA ALA A 222 -8.11 -30.86 -13.33
C ALA A 222 -9.35 -31.66 -13.75
N ASP A 223 -10.53 -31.34 -13.21
CA ASP A 223 -11.80 -32.01 -13.53
C ASP A 223 -12.96 -31.04 -13.79
N ALA A 224 -12.65 -29.76 -14.02
CA ALA A 224 -13.59 -28.68 -14.27
C ALA A 224 -14.76 -28.63 -13.26
N ALA A 225 -14.50 -28.92 -11.99
CA ALA A 225 -15.52 -29.04 -10.96
C ALA A 225 -15.53 -27.84 -10.01
N TYR A 226 -16.73 -27.38 -9.65
CA TYR A 226 -16.94 -26.48 -8.52
C TYR A 226 -17.12 -27.27 -7.22
N GLY A 227 -16.57 -26.74 -6.14
CA GLY A 227 -16.62 -27.38 -4.83
C GLY A 227 -16.05 -26.49 -3.73
N LEU A 228 -15.71 -27.11 -2.60
CA LEU A 228 -15.10 -26.42 -1.47
C LEU A 228 -13.70 -26.98 -1.23
N TYR A 229 -12.70 -26.09 -1.20
CA TYR A 229 -11.37 -26.43 -0.73
C TYR A 229 -11.31 -26.24 0.78
N ASP A 230 -11.09 -27.31 1.54
CA ASP A 230 -10.87 -27.25 2.98
C ASP A 230 -9.40 -26.95 3.25
N THR A 231 -9.11 -25.70 3.60
CA THR A 231 -7.73 -25.25 3.88
C THR A 231 -7.14 -25.84 5.16
N VAL A 232 -7.95 -26.47 6.03
CA VAL A 232 -7.46 -27.20 7.22
C VAL A 232 -7.07 -28.63 6.86
N ALA A 233 -7.89 -29.33 6.08
CA ALA A 233 -7.62 -30.72 5.68
C ALA A 233 -6.73 -30.83 4.43
N GLY A 234 -6.57 -29.75 3.65
CA GLY A 234 -5.88 -29.77 2.36
C GLY A 234 -6.63 -30.58 1.30
N GLU A 235 -7.97 -30.62 1.37
CA GLU A 235 -8.80 -31.48 0.54
C GLU A 235 -9.84 -30.66 -0.23
N PHE A 236 -10.06 -30.99 -1.50
CA PHE A 236 -11.15 -30.45 -2.29
C PHE A 236 -12.36 -31.39 -2.30
N LYS A 237 -13.48 -30.90 -1.79
CA LYS A 237 -14.74 -31.63 -1.72
C LYS A 237 -15.69 -31.18 -2.84
N LYS A 238 -16.05 -32.12 -3.70
CA LYS A 238 -17.13 -31.99 -4.67
C LYS A 238 -18.48 -32.30 -4.02
N SER A 239 -19.56 -32.05 -4.74
CA SER A 239 -20.87 -32.55 -4.34
C SER A 239 -20.85 -34.08 -4.26
N GLU A 240 -21.36 -34.63 -3.16
CA GLU A 240 -21.67 -36.06 -2.99
C GLU A 240 -23.11 -36.40 -3.42
N GLY A 241 -23.85 -35.37 -3.88
CA GLY A 241 -25.18 -35.49 -4.45
C GLY A 241 -25.19 -36.01 -5.88
N SER A 242 -26.38 -36.09 -6.47
CA SER A 242 -26.54 -36.55 -7.86
C SER A 242 -26.04 -35.54 -8.89
N GLU A 243 -26.00 -34.26 -8.53
CA GLU A 243 -25.59 -33.15 -9.40
C GLU A 243 -24.30 -32.47 -8.89
N PRO A 244 -23.49 -31.85 -9.76
CA PRO A 244 -22.39 -30.99 -9.34
C PRO A 244 -22.91 -29.66 -8.74
N PHE A 245 -22.06 -28.97 -7.99
CA PHE A 245 -22.30 -27.58 -7.63
C PHE A 245 -22.19 -26.68 -8.86
N LEU A 246 -22.95 -25.58 -8.86
CA LEU A 246 -22.73 -24.49 -9.80
C LEU A 246 -21.76 -23.47 -9.20
N GLY A 247 -20.97 -22.79 -10.03
CA GLY A 247 -20.19 -21.63 -9.61
C GLY A 247 -20.96 -20.33 -9.83
N PRO A 248 -20.35 -19.15 -9.58
CA PRO A 248 -20.83 -17.93 -10.20
C PRO A 248 -20.98 -18.19 -11.69
N ALA A 249 -22.16 -17.86 -12.24
CA ALA A 249 -22.32 -17.80 -13.67
C ALA A 249 -21.14 -16.98 -14.20
N VAL A 250 -20.26 -17.63 -14.97
CA VAL A 250 -19.26 -16.91 -15.74
C VAL A 250 -20.10 -16.04 -16.66
N ILE A 251 -20.15 -14.75 -16.34
CA ILE A 251 -21.16 -13.81 -16.82
C ILE A 251 -21.29 -13.89 -18.34
N ASP A 252 -22.49 -14.31 -18.73
CA ASP A 252 -23.26 -13.95 -19.91
C ASP A 252 -23.27 -12.43 -20.07
N ILE A 253 -22.94 -11.91 -21.26
CA ILE A 253 -22.68 -10.48 -21.54
C ILE A 253 -24.01 -9.70 -21.55
N GLY A 254 -24.64 -9.58 -20.38
CA GLY A 254 -25.90 -8.88 -20.16
C GLY A 254 -25.69 -7.41 -19.79
N ASP A 255 -26.32 -6.53 -20.57
CA ASP A 255 -26.66 -5.13 -20.30
C ASP A 255 -25.60 -4.25 -19.60
N PHE A 256 -24.70 -3.66 -20.40
CA PHE A 256 -23.91 -2.50 -20.00
C PHE A 256 -24.61 -1.19 -20.36
N ASP A 257 -25.73 -0.87 -19.70
CA ASP A 257 -26.49 0.36 -20.02
C ASP A 257 -26.03 1.62 -19.25
N GLU A 258 -24.90 1.56 -18.53
CA GLU A 258 -24.41 2.73 -17.75
C GLU A 258 -23.12 3.37 -18.30
N ASN A 259 -22.35 2.68 -19.17
CA ASN A 259 -20.99 3.11 -19.52
C ASN A 259 -20.68 3.22 -21.02
N GLY A 260 -21.68 3.07 -21.91
CA GLY A 260 -21.57 3.49 -23.31
C GLY A 260 -20.76 2.57 -24.24
N TYR A 261 -20.88 1.26 -24.12
CA TYR A 261 -20.32 0.30 -25.09
C TYR A 261 -21.38 -0.68 -25.55
N ASP A 262 -21.34 -1.03 -26.83
CA ASP A 262 -22.15 -2.11 -27.41
C ASP A 262 -21.23 -3.30 -27.66
N CYS A 263 -21.58 -4.46 -27.12
CA CYS A 263 -20.88 -5.71 -27.39
C CYS A 263 -21.76 -6.54 -28.32
N GLN A 264 -21.32 -6.75 -29.56
CA GLN A 264 -22.05 -7.58 -30.52
C GLN A 264 -21.20 -8.81 -30.87
N PHE A 265 -21.79 -9.98 -30.69
CA PHE A 265 -21.29 -11.19 -31.34
C PHE A 265 -21.77 -11.16 -32.79
N THR A 266 -20.83 -11.10 -33.74
CA THR A 266 -21.16 -11.24 -35.16
C THR A 266 -20.81 -12.65 -35.62
N GLY A 267 -21.79 -13.33 -36.24
CA GLY A 267 -21.62 -14.69 -36.79
C GLY A 267 -22.40 -15.81 -36.08
N CYS A 268 -23.20 -15.53 -35.04
CA CYS A 268 -23.96 -16.55 -34.33
C CYS A 268 -25.35 -16.77 -34.95
N ALA A 269 -25.81 -18.03 -35.01
CA ALA A 269 -27.24 -18.31 -35.07
C ALA A 269 -27.91 -17.88 -33.74
N PRO A 270 -29.16 -17.39 -33.72
CA PRO A 270 -29.84 -17.01 -32.49
C PRO A 270 -29.89 -18.20 -31.50
N GLY A 271 -29.34 -18.03 -30.28
CA GLY A 271 -29.43 -19.02 -29.18
C GLY A 271 -28.16 -19.79 -28.82
N VAL A 272 -26.98 -19.42 -29.33
CA VAL A 272 -25.70 -20.07 -28.94
C VAL A 272 -25.11 -19.40 -27.70
N SER A 273 -24.93 -20.15 -26.61
CA SER A 273 -24.44 -19.66 -25.30
C SER A 273 -22.94 -19.94 -25.03
N LYS A 274 -22.20 -20.46 -26.01
CA LYS A 274 -20.76 -20.71 -25.91
C LYS A 274 -20.01 -20.10 -27.09
N PRO A 275 -18.87 -19.42 -26.86
CA PRO A 275 -18.00 -18.99 -27.94
C PRO A 275 -17.53 -20.22 -28.74
N GLU A 276 -17.64 -20.18 -30.06
CA GLU A 276 -17.07 -21.20 -30.96
C GLU A 276 -15.76 -20.66 -31.57
N ILE A 277 -14.89 -21.58 -32.00
CA ILE A 277 -13.66 -21.22 -32.71
C ILE A 277 -14.02 -20.43 -33.97
N GLY A 278 -13.43 -19.26 -34.14
CA GLY A 278 -13.72 -18.36 -35.27
C GLY A 278 -14.84 -17.35 -35.00
N MET A 279 -15.47 -17.35 -33.81
CA MET A 279 -16.38 -16.27 -33.43
C MET A 279 -15.63 -14.96 -33.24
N LYS A 280 -16.22 -13.86 -33.72
CA LYS A 280 -15.72 -12.51 -33.48
C LYS A 280 -16.53 -11.81 -32.40
N ILE A 281 -15.86 -11.43 -31.33
CA ILE A 281 -16.40 -10.55 -30.30
C ILE A 281 -16.10 -9.12 -30.76
N VAL A 282 -17.13 -8.38 -31.17
CA VAL A 282 -16.98 -6.98 -31.56
C VAL A 282 -17.35 -6.11 -30.38
N ILE A 283 -16.39 -5.33 -29.90
CA ILE A 283 -16.61 -4.33 -28.85
C ILE A 283 -16.48 -2.97 -29.51
N SER A 284 -17.59 -2.25 -29.62
CA SER A 284 -17.64 -0.93 -30.24
C SER A 284 -17.83 0.15 -29.18
N ARG A 285 -17.01 1.20 -29.27
CA ARG A 285 -17.05 2.36 -28.40
C ARG A 285 -18.21 3.26 -28.82
N ARG A 286 -19.17 3.57 -27.93
CA ARG A 286 -20.08 4.69 -28.23
C ARG A 286 -19.26 5.97 -28.25
N SER A 287 -19.57 6.85 -29.20
CA SER A 287 -18.98 8.18 -29.31
C SER A 287 -19.01 8.88 -27.94
N GLY A 288 -17.84 9.21 -27.38
CA GLY A 288 -17.69 9.95 -26.13
C GLY A 288 -17.29 9.15 -24.88
N ALA A 289 -17.31 7.82 -24.88
CA ALA A 289 -16.82 7.05 -23.73
C ALA A 289 -15.29 7.18 -23.61
N VAL A 290 -14.70 7.60 -22.48
CA VAL A 290 -13.25 7.92 -22.41
C VAL A 290 -12.37 6.73 -22.02
N ARG A 291 -12.95 5.65 -21.49
CA ARG A 291 -12.18 4.54 -20.88
C ARG A 291 -11.83 3.47 -21.89
N HIS A 292 -10.57 3.03 -21.87
CA HIS A 292 -10.14 1.83 -22.58
C HIS A 292 -10.62 0.58 -21.85
N TYR A 293 -10.99 -0.45 -22.61
CA TYR A 293 -11.35 -1.76 -22.09
C TYR A 293 -10.38 -2.79 -22.65
N GLY A 294 -10.24 -3.89 -21.94
CA GLY A 294 -9.46 -5.05 -22.35
C GLY A 294 -10.34 -6.29 -22.31
N VAL A 295 -10.08 -7.23 -23.21
CA VAL A 295 -10.68 -8.57 -23.15
C VAL A 295 -9.69 -9.49 -22.47
N VAL A 296 -10.03 -9.92 -21.26
CA VAL A 296 -9.31 -11.01 -20.59
C VAL A 296 -9.75 -12.33 -21.20
N ALA A 297 -8.81 -13.02 -21.83
CA ALA A 297 -8.99 -14.38 -22.35
C ALA A 297 -7.84 -15.24 -21.81
N ASN A 298 -8.15 -16.39 -21.20
CA ASN A 298 -7.15 -17.25 -20.55
C ASN A 298 -6.26 -16.53 -19.51
N GLY A 299 -6.82 -15.55 -18.79
CA GLY A 299 -6.05 -14.75 -17.83
C GLY A 299 -5.13 -13.70 -18.44
N VAL A 300 -5.10 -13.57 -19.78
CA VAL A 300 -4.34 -12.54 -20.49
C VAL A 300 -5.27 -11.41 -20.90
N THR A 301 -4.99 -10.19 -20.42
CA THR A 301 -5.72 -8.98 -20.84
C THR A 301 -5.22 -8.54 -22.21
N ASN A 302 -6.05 -8.74 -23.22
CA ASN A 302 -5.83 -8.20 -24.56
C ASN A 302 -6.39 -6.78 -24.60
N MET A 303 -5.49 -5.79 -24.63
CA MET A 303 -5.87 -4.38 -24.68
C MET A 303 -6.54 -4.04 -26.02
N LEU A 304 -7.67 -3.33 -25.96
CA LEU A 304 -8.37 -2.86 -27.14
C LEU A 304 -7.91 -1.44 -27.47
N ASP A 305 -7.18 -1.27 -28.57
CA ASP A 305 -6.83 0.04 -29.11
C ASP A 305 -7.67 0.32 -30.36
N GLY A 306 -8.41 1.44 -30.39
CA GLY A 306 -9.29 1.83 -31.50
C GLY A 306 -10.76 2.08 -31.12
N ALA A 307 -11.54 2.58 -32.10
CA ALA A 307 -12.96 2.89 -31.95
C ALA A 307 -13.87 1.64 -32.00
N ALA A 308 -13.41 0.58 -32.64
CA ALA A 308 -14.03 -0.74 -32.66
C ALA A 308 -12.94 -1.80 -32.68
N PHE A 309 -13.10 -2.84 -31.88
CA PHE A 309 -12.17 -3.96 -31.83
C PHE A 309 -12.90 -5.26 -32.09
N GLU A 310 -12.29 -6.11 -32.93
CA GLU A 310 -12.74 -7.47 -33.16
C GLU A 310 -11.76 -8.44 -32.49
N TYR A 311 -12.24 -9.20 -31.51
CA TYR A 311 -11.49 -10.32 -30.95
C TYR A 311 -11.95 -11.62 -31.60
N GLU A 312 -11.06 -12.32 -32.30
CA GLU A 312 -11.38 -13.66 -32.81
C GLU A 312 -11.08 -14.73 -31.75
N VAL A 313 -12.10 -15.52 -31.41
CA VAL A 313 -11.98 -16.65 -30.49
C VAL A 313 -11.17 -17.75 -31.16
N THR A 314 -9.96 -17.97 -30.66
CA THR A 314 -9.07 -19.05 -31.14
C THR A 314 -9.39 -20.38 -30.47
N ALA A 315 -8.86 -21.48 -31.04
CA ALA A 315 -8.95 -22.82 -30.45
C ALA A 315 -8.39 -22.89 -29.02
N GLU A 316 -7.38 -22.07 -28.70
CA GLU A 316 -6.77 -21.99 -27.38
C GLU A 316 -7.70 -21.32 -26.36
N ASN A 317 -8.60 -20.45 -26.81
CA ASN A 317 -9.37 -19.55 -25.95
C ASN A 317 -10.86 -19.90 -25.91
N VAL A 318 -11.32 -20.87 -26.70
CA VAL A 318 -12.73 -21.30 -26.81
C VAL A 318 -13.31 -21.83 -25.49
N ASN A 319 -12.46 -22.38 -24.62
CA ASN A 319 -12.86 -22.87 -23.29
C ASN A 319 -12.56 -21.87 -22.16
N SER A 320 -12.11 -20.67 -22.50
CA SER A 320 -11.71 -19.65 -21.53
C SER A 320 -12.89 -18.78 -21.11
N SER A 321 -12.90 -18.32 -19.86
CA SER A 321 -13.80 -17.25 -19.45
C SER A 321 -13.35 -15.94 -20.09
N PHE A 322 -14.20 -15.36 -20.93
CA PHE A 322 -14.00 -14.03 -21.47
C PHE A 322 -14.55 -13.00 -20.50
N ARG A 323 -13.74 -12.01 -20.12
CA ARG A 323 -14.23 -10.86 -19.35
C ARG A 323 -13.78 -9.58 -20.02
N VAL A 324 -14.72 -8.69 -20.32
CA VAL A 324 -14.41 -7.31 -20.63
C VAL A 324 -14.11 -6.60 -19.31
N VAL A 325 -12.87 -6.20 -19.11
CA VAL A 325 -12.46 -5.43 -17.94
C VAL A 325 -12.25 -3.98 -18.34
N PRO A 326 -12.77 -2.99 -17.60
CA PRO A 326 -12.29 -1.62 -17.76
C PRO A 326 -10.81 -1.64 -17.42
N CYS A 327 -9.99 -1.26 -18.38
CA CYS A 327 -8.57 -1.09 -18.13
C CYS A 327 -8.42 0.25 -17.43
N VAL A 328 -8.67 0.23 -16.12
CA VAL A 328 -8.44 1.34 -15.18
C VAL A 328 -6.94 1.52 -14.92
N ASP A 329 -6.10 1.31 -15.94
CA ASP A 329 -4.73 1.74 -15.79
C ASP A 329 -4.75 3.26 -15.91
N ASN A 330 -4.36 3.90 -14.82
CA ASN A 330 -4.18 5.33 -14.75
C ASN A 330 -2.81 5.71 -15.34
N ASN A 331 -2.01 4.76 -15.83
CA ASN A 331 -0.71 5.01 -16.41
C ASN A 331 -0.78 5.28 -17.92
N TRP A 332 -0.15 6.38 -18.32
CA TRP A 332 -0.06 6.86 -19.69
C TRP A 332 1.41 7.02 -20.06
N TYR A 333 1.78 6.80 -21.31
CA TYR A 333 3.17 6.74 -21.74
C TYR A 333 3.44 7.67 -22.91
N VAL A 334 4.54 8.41 -22.81
CA VAL A 334 5.01 9.34 -23.84
C VAL A 334 6.50 9.20 -24.05
N CYS A 335 6.93 9.11 -25.31
CA CYS A 335 8.33 8.96 -25.70
C CYS A 335 8.59 9.82 -26.93
N ASN A 336 9.45 10.83 -26.79
CA ASN A 336 9.79 11.74 -27.88
C ASN A 336 10.40 11.02 -29.10
N ASP A 337 11.22 9.99 -28.85
CA ASP A 337 12.06 9.39 -29.88
C ASP A 337 11.32 8.32 -30.69
N THR A 338 10.58 7.43 -30.02
CA THR A 338 9.89 6.30 -30.66
C THR A 338 8.37 6.41 -30.65
N GLY A 339 7.81 7.43 -30.01
CA GLY A 339 6.36 7.62 -29.92
C GLY A 339 5.74 8.16 -31.21
N SER A 340 4.42 8.01 -31.30
CA SER A 340 3.58 8.65 -32.32
C SER A 340 2.32 9.21 -31.66
N ASP A 341 1.91 10.43 -31.98
CA ASP A 341 0.70 11.03 -31.39
C ASP A 341 -0.59 10.34 -31.85
N SER A 342 -0.51 9.53 -32.91
CA SER A 342 -1.57 8.62 -33.34
C SER A 342 -1.73 7.39 -32.43
N ASN A 343 -0.72 7.05 -31.61
CA ASN A 343 -0.82 5.94 -30.66
C ASN A 343 -1.78 6.29 -29.52
N SER A 344 -2.34 5.29 -28.84
CA SER A 344 -3.16 5.53 -27.64
C SER A 344 -2.37 6.19 -26.51
N GLY A 345 -1.09 5.81 -26.34
CA GLY A 345 -0.30 6.18 -25.17
C GLY A 345 -0.64 5.36 -23.93
N PHE A 346 -1.46 4.31 -24.04
CA PHE A 346 -1.84 3.48 -22.90
C PHE A 346 -0.75 2.45 -22.54
N LEU A 347 0.02 2.00 -23.53
CA LEU A 347 1.10 1.04 -23.33
C LEU A 347 2.45 1.69 -23.58
N ARG A 348 3.46 1.27 -22.83
CA ARG A 348 4.85 1.70 -23.01
C ARG A 348 5.40 1.37 -24.40
N THR A 349 4.89 0.33 -25.06
CA THR A 349 5.28 -0.08 -26.43
C THR A 349 4.57 0.72 -27.51
N THR A 350 3.47 1.40 -27.19
CA THR A 350 2.75 2.32 -28.10
C THR A 350 2.57 3.69 -27.44
N PRO A 351 3.67 4.37 -27.04
CA PRO A 351 3.59 5.64 -26.36
C PRO A 351 3.20 6.75 -27.34
N LYS A 352 2.58 7.83 -26.84
CA LYS A 352 2.45 9.06 -27.62
C LYS A 352 3.81 9.73 -27.82
N LYS A 353 3.93 10.64 -28.79
CA LYS A 353 5.19 11.31 -29.09
C LYS A 353 5.40 12.56 -28.25
N THR A 354 4.38 13.42 -28.18
CA THR A 354 4.46 14.75 -27.56
C THR A 354 3.75 14.80 -26.22
N LEU A 355 4.25 15.66 -25.32
CA LEU A 355 3.59 15.94 -24.05
C LEU A 355 2.19 16.54 -24.26
N ALA A 356 2.04 17.39 -25.28
CA ALA A 356 0.75 17.96 -25.64
C ALA A 356 -0.30 16.88 -25.94
N ALA A 357 0.02 15.90 -26.79
CA ALA A 357 -0.94 14.88 -27.19
C ALA A 357 -1.31 13.89 -26.06
N ILE A 358 -0.39 13.58 -25.14
CA ILE A 358 -0.70 12.68 -24.01
C ILE A 358 -1.52 13.38 -22.93
N LEU A 359 -1.27 14.67 -22.68
CA LEU A 359 -1.99 15.41 -21.65
C LEU A 359 -3.42 15.77 -22.07
N THR A 360 -3.75 15.75 -23.36
CA THR A 360 -5.15 15.85 -23.81
C THR A 360 -5.99 14.60 -23.52
N VAL A 361 -5.36 13.46 -23.24
CA VAL A 361 -6.07 12.19 -22.92
C VAL A 361 -5.95 11.80 -21.45
N ALA A 362 -4.84 12.14 -20.79
CA ALA A 362 -4.63 11.92 -19.35
C ALA A 362 -5.25 13.05 -18.53
N THR A 363 -6.58 13.10 -18.46
CA THR A 363 -7.34 14.19 -17.84
C THR A 363 -8.05 13.81 -16.53
N ASN A 364 -8.06 12.53 -16.16
CA ASN A 364 -8.80 12.05 -14.99
C ASN A 364 -7.96 12.20 -13.72
N ALA A 365 -8.63 12.52 -12.61
CA ALA A 365 -7.97 12.55 -11.31
C ALA A 365 -7.36 11.17 -10.98
N GLY A 366 -6.07 11.14 -10.66
CA GLY A 366 -5.31 9.92 -10.40
C GLY A 366 -4.52 9.39 -11.60
N ASP A 367 -4.68 9.97 -12.80
CA ASP A 367 -3.84 9.66 -13.95
C ASP A 367 -2.36 9.99 -13.67
N VAL A 368 -1.47 9.14 -14.19
CA VAL A 368 -0.01 9.25 -14.12
C VAL A 368 0.56 9.13 -15.54
N VAL A 369 1.18 10.19 -16.03
CA VAL A 369 1.88 10.21 -17.31
C VAL A 369 3.37 9.95 -17.09
N HIS A 370 3.86 8.89 -17.69
CA HIS A 370 5.24 8.43 -17.72
C HIS A 370 5.95 8.92 -18.99
N ALA A 371 6.86 9.86 -18.83
CA ALA A 371 7.73 10.35 -19.88
C ALA A 371 9.06 9.59 -19.86
N ALA A 372 9.37 8.92 -20.97
CA ALA A 372 10.69 8.32 -21.18
C ALA A 372 11.82 9.38 -21.17
N ALA A 373 13.07 8.93 -21.13
CA ALA A 373 14.20 9.82 -21.39
C ALA A 373 14.06 10.46 -22.79
N GLY A 374 14.45 11.72 -22.92
CA GLY A 374 14.35 12.47 -24.17
C GLY A 374 14.14 13.96 -23.97
N THR A 375 14.21 14.71 -25.08
CA THR A 375 13.95 16.16 -25.11
C THR A 375 12.62 16.46 -25.79
N TYR A 376 11.64 16.87 -24.99
CA TYR A 376 10.28 17.23 -25.40
C TYR A 376 10.21 18.71 -25.76
N ALA A 377 10.65 19.05 -26.98
CA ALA A 377 10.69 20.42 -27.51
C ALA A 377 9.58 20.73 -28.54
N SER A 378 8.73 19.75 -28.85
CA SER A 378 7.66 19.85 -29.85
C SER A 378 6.29 19.58 -29.25
N GLY A 379 5.24 20.00 -29.98
CA GLY A 379 3.87 19.98 -29.50
C GLY A 379 3.52 21.28 -28.77
N GLU A 380 2.28 21.69 -28.93
CA GLU A 380 1.72 22.89 -28.30
C GLU A 380 0.31 22.53 -27.83
N ILE A 381 -0.04 22.95 -26.62
CA ILE A 381 -1.41 22.83 -26.14
C ILE A 381 -2.12 24.14 -26.49
N GLU A 382 -3.09 24.03 -27.39
CA GLU A 382 -4.03 25.11 -27.63
C GLU A 382 -4.89 25.26 -26.38
N TYR A 383 -4.75 26.40 -25.70
CA TYR A 383 -5.54 26.72 -24.52
C TYR A 383 -6.34 28.01 -24.76
N ASP A 384 -7.59 28.03 -24.31
CA ASP A 384 -8.42 29.23 -24.36
C ASP A 384 -7.95 30.20 -23.28
N GLN A 385 -7.16 31.20 -23.69
CA GLN A 385 -6.61 32.20 -22.79
C GLN A 385 -7.69 32.99 -22.05
N GLU A 386 -8.80 33.29 -22.70
CA GLU A 386 -9.87 34.08 -22.09
C GLU A 386 -10.63 33.24 -21.06
N ALA A 387 -10.90 31.96 -21.37
CA ALA A 387 -11.41 31.02 -20.39
C ALA A 387 -10.48 30.88 -19.18
N TYR A 388 -9.16 30.85 -19.38
CA TYR A 388 -8.18 30.75 -18.30
C TYR A 388 -8.15 32.00 -17.40
N LYS A 389 -8.11 33.19 -18.00
CA LYS A 389 -8.16 34.47 -17.27
C LYS A 389 -9.44 34.57 -16.43
N ASN A 390 -10.57 34.16 -17.01
CA ASN A 390 -11.87 34.20 -16.35
C ASN A 390 -12.00 33.13 -15.26
N LYS A 391 -11.53 31.89 -15.52
CA LYS A 391 -11.63 30.76 -14.58
C LYS A 391 -10.85 31.00 -13.30
N TYR A 392 -9.66 31.60 -13.39
CA TYR A 392 -8.77 31.80 -12.24
C TYR A 392 -8.71 33.26 -11.75
N ASN A 393 -9.50 34.15 -12.35
CA ASN A 393 -9.50 35.58 -12.07
C ASN A 393 -8.07 36.18 -12.06
N ASP A 394 -7.27 35.77 -13.05
CA ASP A 394 -5.85 36.12 -13.14
C ASP A 394 -5.58 36.91 -14.41
N ALA A 395 -5.87 38.21 -14.35
CA ALA A 395 -5.60 39.17 -15.44
C ALA A 395 -4.12 39.23 -15.85
N SER A 396 -3.26 38.59 -15.08
CA SER A 396 -1.81 38.65 -15.17
C SER A 396 -1.25 37.49 -16.03
N PHE A 397 -2.09 36.53 -16.43
CA PHE A 397 -1.74 35.44 -17.34
C PHE A 397 -1.57 35.92 -18.79
N GLY A 398 -0.36 35.74 -19.34
CA GLY A 398 0.03 36.14 -20.70
C GLY A 398 -0.62 35.30 -21.80
N SER A 399 -0.38 35.68 -23.06
CA SER A 399 -0.78 34.91 -24.27
C SER A 399 0.36 34.00 -24.75
N ASP A 400 1.26 33.63 -23.85
CA ASP A 400 2.44 32.84 -24.21
C ASP A 400 2.00 31.39 -24.45
N PRO A 401 2.37 30.77 -25.57
CA PRO A 401 2.01 29.38 -25.84
C PRO A 401 2.61 28.45 -24.78
N VAL A 402 1.93 27.33 -24.49
CA VAL A 402 2.28 26.42 -23.38
C VAL A 402 2.70 25.06 -23.94
N ARG A 403 3.85 24.54 -23.47
CA ARG A 403 4.33 23.19 -23.85
C ARG A 403 3.55 22.08 -23.17
N CYS A 404 3.18 22.28 -21.92
CA CYS A 404 2.62 21.24 -21.06
C CYS A 404 1.57 21.85 -20.13
N GLU A 405 0.36 21.31 -20.13
CA GLU A 405 -0.73 21.62 -19.21
C GLU A 405 -1.13 20.32 -18.52
N ILE A 406 -0.94 20.26 -17.21
CA ILE A 406 -1.26 19.08 -16.43
C ILE A 406 -2.63 19.31 -15.80
N ALA A 407 -3.58 18.43 -16.08
CA ALA A 407 -4.94 18.51 -15.55
C ALA A 407 -4.97 18.30 -14.01
N SER A 408 -6.07 18.69 -13.39
CA SER A 408 -6.22 18.63 -11.93
C SER A 408 -6.04 17.21 -11.40
N ASN A 409 -5.19 17.05 -10.38
CA ASN A 409 -4.85 15.75 -9.77
C ASN A 409 -4.24 14.72 -10.74
N VAL A 410 -3.60 15.17 -11.81
CA VAL A 410 -2.77 14.33 -12.70
C VAL A 410 -1.30 14.49 -12.33
N ARG A 411 -0.54 13.40 -12.42
CA ARG A 411 0.91 13.40 -12.18
C ARG A 411 1.68 13.19 -13.48
N LEU A 412 2.63 14.05 -13.80
CA LEU A 412 3.59 13.86 -14.88
C LEU A 412 4.97 13.50 -14.30
N VAL A 413 5.53 12.36 -14.72
CA VAL A 413 6.78 11.79 -14.19
C VAL A 413 7.78 11.57 -15.32
N GLY A 414 9.01 12.06 -15.14
CA GLY A 414 10.15 11.67 -15.97
C GLY A 414 10.77 10.40 -15.44
N ASP A 415 10.54 9.27 -16.12
CA ASP A 415 10.94 7.93 -15.65
C ASP A 415 12.46 7.79 -15.46
N ALA A 416 13.24 8.57 -16.21
CA ALA A 416 14.70 8.56 -16.16
C ALA A 416 15.28 9.67 -15.25
N GLY A 417 14.40 10.43 -14.57
CA GLY A 417 14.79 11.57 -13.74
C GLY A 417 15.15 12.83 -14.52
N ALA A 418 15.36 13.93 -13.79
CA ALA A 418 15.49 15.25 -14.38
C ALA A 418 16.69 15.41 -15.31
N GLU A 419 17.77 14.66 -15.11
CA GLU A 419 18.97 14.74 -15.97
C GLU A 419 18.72 14.19 -17.39
N ALA A 420 17.74 13.30 -17.57
CA ALA A 420 17.49 12.60 -18.82
C ALA A 420 16.13 12.93 -19.45
N THR A 421 15.16 13.44 -18.69
CA THR A 421 13.85 13.84 -19.19
C THR A 421 13.75 15.36 -19.23
N ILE A 422 13.83 15.95 -20.43
CA ILE A 422 13.97 17.40 -20.64
C ILE A 422 12.71 17.94 -21.31
N LEU A 423 12.05 18.91 -20.68
CA LEU A 423 11.02 19.75 -21.27
C LEU A 423 11.66 21.07 -21.71
N ASP A 424 11.62 21.35 -23.01
CA ASP A 424 12.27 22.52 -23.59
C ASP A 424 11.24 23.49 -24.20
N GLY A 425 11.17 24.71 -23.65
CA GLY A 425 10.29 25.78 -24.11
C GLY A 425 10.77 26.49 -25.39
N SER A 426 11.91 26.10 -25.95
CA SER A 426 12.51 26.60 -27.19
C SER A 426 12.68 28.13 -27.27
N GLY A 427 12.73 28.82 -26.13
CA GLY A 427 12.83 30.27 -26.01
C GLY A 427 11.54 31.04 -26.34
N THR A 428 10.45 30.34 -26.67
CA THR A 428 9.21 30.95 -27.18
C THR A 428 7.96 30.52 -26.42
N HIS A 429 8.04 29.47 -25.61
CA HIS A 429 6.91 28.90 -24.89
C HIS A 429 7.12 28.96 -23.38
N ARG A 430 6.00 29.05 -22.68
CA ARG A 430 5.90 28.66 -21.28
C ARG A 430 6.10 27.15 -21.17
N GLY A 431 6.81 26.71 -20.13
CA GLY A 431 7.08 25.30 -19.88
C GLY A 431 5.83 24.57 -19.44
N VAL A 432 5.46 24.73 -18.16
CA VAL A 432 4.43 23.90 -17.51
C VAL A 432 3.36 24.76 -16.88
N LEU A 433 2.10 24.39 -17.13
CA LEU A 433 0.91 24.89 -16.48
C LEU A 433 0.32 23.80 -15.58
N LEU A 434 0.18 24.08 -14.29
CA LEU A 434 -0.34 23.14 -13.29
C LEU A 434 -1.76 23.55 -12.90
N ASN A 435 -2.74 22.72 -13.21
CA ASN A 435 -4.10 22.85 -12.67
C ASN A 435 -4.14 22.31 -11.22
N PRO A 436 -5.16 22.68 -10.41
CA PRO A 436 -5.20 22.36 -8.98
C PRO A 436 -4.90 20.89 -8.63
N GLY A 437 -3.84 20.68 -7.85
CA GLY A 437 -3.42 19.35 -7.38
C GLY A 437 -2.57 18.57 -8.39
N ALA A 438 -2.19 19.19 -9.51
CA ALA A 438 -1.27 18.60 -10.47
C ALA A 438 0.13 18.47 -9.87
N VAL A 439 0.85 17.43 -10.32
CA VAL A 439 2.21 17.14 -9.88
C VAL A 439 3.12 16.96 -11.09
N ILE A 440 4.27 17.62 -11.09
CA ILE A 440 5.35 17.32 -12.03
C ILE A 440 6.59 16.86 -11.29
N GLN A 441 7.18 15.75 -11.74
CA GLN A 441 8.32 15.14 -11.08
C GLN A 441 9.40 14.65 -12.07
N GLY A 442 10.67 14.91 -11.76
CA GLY A 442 11.78 14.30 -12.49
C GLY A 442 12.04 14.90 -13.88
N PHE A 443 11.84 16.20 -14.05
CA PHE A 443 12.11 16.90 -15.32
C PHE A 443 13.20 17.96 -15.20
N THR A 444 14.03 18.07 -16.23
CA THR A 444 14.67 19.36 -16.54
C THR A 444 13.65 20.23 -17.27
N ILE A 445 13.37 21.43 -16.77
CA ILE A 445 12.50 22.44 -17.40
C ILE A 445 13.40 23.60 -17.82
N GLN A 446 13.57 23.77 -19.13
CA GLN A 446 14.55 24.71 -19.66
C GLN A 446 14.11 25.53 -20.86
N ASN A 447 14.82 26.65 -21.06
CA ASN A 447 14.65 27.56 -22.19
C ASN A 447 13.21 28.05 -22.35
N CYS A 448 12.41 28.10 -21.28
CA CYS A 448 11.05 28.59 -21.36
C CYS A 448 11.02 30.12 -21.29
N LYS A 449 10.09 30.74 -22.01
CA LYS A 449 9.88 32.18 -22.03
C LYS A 449 8.42 32.52 -21.80
N ALA A 450 8.16 33.45 -20.90
CA ALA A 450 6.84 34.03 -20.70
C ALA A 450 6.93 35.56 -20.61
N THR A 451 5.91 36.24 -21.13
CA THR A 451 5.85 37.71 -21.16
C THR A 451 5.82 38.30 -19.75
N ILE A 452 5.11 37.67 -18.80
CA ILE A 452 4.95 38.22 -17.46
C ILE A 452 5.42 37.25 -16.36
N TYR A 453 4.68 36.18 -16.10
CA TYR A 453 4.90 35.28 -14.97
C TYR A 453 5.10 33.84 -15.41
N GLY A 454 5.69 33.03 -14.54
CA GLY A 454 5.81 31.57 -14.56
C GLY A 454 6.31 30.99 -15.88
N SER A 455 7.45 31.47 -16.40
CA SER A 455 7.97 30.95 -17.66
C SER A 455 8.30 29.46 -17.61
N ALA A 456 8.94 28.98 -16.54
CA ALA A 456 9.22 27.58 -16.34
C ALA A 456 7.96 26.82 -15.87
N VAL A 457 7.38 27.26 -14.76
CA VAL A 457 6.20 26.63 -14.16
C VAL A 457 5.22 27.68 -13.64
N TYR A 458 3.94 27.49 -13.93
CA TYR A 458 2.85 28.31 -13.46
C TYR A 458 1.78 27.42 -12.83
N GLY A 459 1.50 27.59 -11.53
CA GLY A 459 0.40 26.93 -10.86
C GLY A 459 -0.81 27.85 -10.68
N PHE A 460 -1.97 27.26 -10.40
CA PHE A 460 -3.19 28.00 -10.10
C PHE A 460 -3.66 27.83 -8.67
N ASN A 461 -3.08 26.91 -7.89
CA ASN A 461 -3.56 26.65 -6.55
C ASN A 461 -2.49 26.20 -5.54
N ASP A 462 -2.89 26.24 -4.28
CA ASP A 462 -2.17 25.78 -3.09
C ASP A 462 -2.02 24.25 -2.97
N LYS A 463 -2.19 23.48 -4.06
CA LYS A 463 -1.99 22.03 -4.06
C LYS A 463 -0.98 21.54 -5.10
N ASP A 464 -0.46 22.43 -5.92
CA ASP A 464 0.40 22.08 -7.04
C ASP A 464 1.81 21.75 -6.54
N VAL A 465 2.42 20.68 -7.05
CA VAL A 465 3.72 20.19 -6.58
C VAL A 465 4.73 20.06 -7.72
N VAL A 466 5.94 20.56 -7.48
CA VAL A 466 7.12 20.31 -8.32
C VAL A 466 8.13 19.53 -7.50
N ALA A 467 8.60 18.38 -7.98
CA ALA A 467 9.52 17.52 -7.22
C ALA A 467 10.66 16.98 -8.09
N ASP A 468 11.87 16.88 -7.54
CA ASP A 468 13.02 16.24 -8.20
C ASP A 468 13.32 16.84 -9.59
N CYS A 469 13.10 18.15 -9.77
CA CYS A 469 13.25 18.84 -11.06
C CYS A 469 14.52 19.70 -11.14
N ILE A 470 14.99 19.96 -12.36
CA ILE A 470 16.05 20.93 -12.65
C ILE A 470 15.43 22.07 -13.47
N ILE A 471 15.35 23.26 -12.89
CA ILE A 471 14.73 24.42 -13.53
C ILE A 471 15.86 25.35 -13.97
N LYS A 472 16.13 25.45 -15.28
CA LYS A 472 17.27 26.23 -15.77
C LYS A 472 17.05 27.04 -17.04
N ASN A 473 17.79 28.14 -17.22
CA ASN A 473 17.76 28.97 -18.43
C ASN A 473 16.37 29.49 -18.83
N ASN A 474 15.45 29.66 -17.88
CA ASN A 474 14.11 30.18 -18.16
C ASN A 474 14.08 31.70 -18.04
N GLN A 475 13.23 32.38 -18.82
CA GLN A 475 13.17 33.84 -18.87
C GLN A 475 11.75 34.36 -18.70
N SER A 476 11.56 35.35 -17.84
CA SER A 476 10.27 36.05 -17.67
C SER A 476 10.48 37.50 -17.26
N LEU A 477 9.45 38.33 -17.40
CA LEU A 477 9.49 39.69 -16.83
C LEU A 477 9.51 39.65 -15.29
N ARG A 478 8.77 38.73 -14.66
CA ARG A 478 8.53 38.74 -13.21
C ARG A 478 9.04 37.51 -12.47
N PHE A 479 8.44 36.34 -12.70
CA PHE A 479 8.84 35.11 -12.01
C PHE A 479 9.00 33.96 -12.99
N THR A 480 10.06 33.15 -12.85
CA THR A 480 10.18 31.93 -13.67
C THR A 480 9.32 30.79 -13.12
N VAL A 481 9.07 30.78 -11.82
CA VAL A 481 8.17 29.85 -11.14
C VAL A 481 7.16 30.64 -10.31
N TYR A 482 5.86 30.40 -10.48
CA TYR A 482 4.81 31.22 -9.86
C TYR A 482 3.58 30.42 -9.43
N LYS A 483 2.99 30.80 -8.27
CA LYS A 483 1.74 30.27 -7.71
C LYS A 483 1.71 28.74 -7.55
N ILE A 484 2.78 28.20 -6.97
CA ILE A 484 2.90 26.77 -6.65
C ILE A 484 2.91 26.60 -5.14
N ASN A 485 2.30 25.54 -4.65
CA ASN A 485 2.31 25.26 -3.21
C ASN A 485 3.69 24.90 -2.70
N ALA A 486 4.28 23.85 -3.29
CA ALA A 486 5.47 23.23 -2.76
C ALA A 486 6.43 22.76 -3.86
N ILE A 487 7.72 22.95 -3.59
CA ILE A 487 8.82 22.50 -4.43
C ILE A 487 9.76 21.64 -3.58
N PHE A 488 10.03 20.41 -4.03
CA PHE A 488 10.85 19.44 -3.31
C PHE A 488 12.08 19.05 -4.11
N ARG A 489 13.24 18.96 -3.45
CA ARG A 489 14.48 18.34 -3.98
C ARG A 489 14.83 18.82 -5.39
N SER A 490 14.57 20.10 -5.67
CA SER A 490 14.72 20.67 -7.00
C SER A 490 15.89 21.64 -7.06
N LYS A 491 16.49 21.75 -8.24
CA LYS A 491 17.65 22.60 -8.51
C LYS A 491 17.28 23.76 -9.43
N PHE A 492 17.79 24.96 -9.18
CA PHE A 492 17.54 26.16 -9.99
C PHE A 492 18.84 26.79 -10.46
N TYR A 493 18.99 27.03 -11.77
CA TYR A 493 20.21 27.66 -12.32
C TYR A 493 19.92 28.58 -13.50
N SER A 494 20.59 29.72 -13.58
CA SER A 494 20.58 30.61 -14.75
C SER A 494 19.18 31.04 -15.18
N ASN A 495 18.23 31.10 -14.25
CA ASN A 495 16.89 31.60 -14.51
C ASN A 495 16.90 33.12 -14.45
N ARG A 496 16.23 33.77 -15.41
CA ARG A 496 16.19 35.21 -15.55
C ARG A 496 14.79 35.76 -15.31
N ALA A 497 14.70 36.70 -14.37
CA ALA A 497 13.50 37.48 -14.09
C ALA A 497 13.85 38.97 -14.19
N GLU A 498 13.30 39.68 -15.17
CA GLU A 498 13.75 41.06 -15.45
C GLU A 498 13.43 42.04 -14.31
N THR A 499 12.27 41.90 -13.67
CA THR A 499 11.75 42.83 -12.64
C THR A 499 11.73 42.22 -11.23
N TYR A 500 11.54 40.90 -11.09
CA TYR A 500 11.48 40.26 -9.77
C TYR A 500 12.38 39.03 -9.68
N ALA A 501 11.93 38.00 -8.99
CA ALA A 501 12.70 36.84 -8.60
C ALA A 501 12.48 35.63 -9.50
N PRO A 502 13.44 34.71 -9.64
CA PRO A 502 13.16 33.44 -10.30
C PRO A 502 12.01 32.65 -9.65
N VAL A 503 11.86 32.73 -8.33
CA VAL A 503 10.81 32.04 -7.54
C VAL A 503 9.82 33.06 -6.96
N GLY A 504 8.53 32.87 -7.25
CA GLY A 504 7.44 33.78 -6.90
C GLY A 504 6.88 33.63 -5.48
N SER A 505 5.78 34.36 -5.22
CA SER A 505 5.16 34.50 -3.89
C SER A 505 4.45 33.24 -3.40
N GLY A 506 4.50 33.01 -2.08
CA GLY A 506 3.67 31.99 -1.40
C GLY A 506 4.14 30.55 -1.59
N ILE A 507 5.39 30.35 -2.02
CA ILE A 507 5.93 29.03 -2.36
C ILE A 507 6.68 28.45 -1.16
N SER A 508 6.45 27.18 -0.86
CA SER A 508 7.26 26.42 0.10
C SER A 508 8.35 25.62 -0.62
N LEU A 509 9.60 25.79 -0.23
CA LEU A 509 10.75 25.08 -0.79
C LEU A 509 11.33 24.11 0.25
N TYR A 510 11.59 22.88 -0.17
CA TYR A 510 12.08 21.80 0.70
C TYR A 510 13.27 21.09 0.04
N ASN A 511 14.44 21.13 0.70
CA ASN A 511 15.65 20.46 0.22
C ASN A 511 16.07 20.91 -1.20
N CYS A 512 15.88 22.18 -1.54
CA CYS A 512 16.19 22.72 -2.86
C CYS A 512 17.59 23.34 -2.91
N LEU A 513 18.19 23.34 -4.10
CA LEU A 513 19.41 24.08 -4.42
C LEU A 513 19.05 25.24 -5.35
N ILE A 514 19.20 26.47 -4.88
CA ILE A 514 18.91 27.68 -5.65
C ILE A 514 20.24 28.32 -6.00
N GLY A 515 20.72 28.07 -7.22
CA GLY A 515 21.95 28.65 -7.77
C GLY A 515 21.72 29.96 -8.53
N GLU A 516 22.77 30.43 -9.20
CA GLU A 516 22.87 31.73 -9.87
C GLU A 516 21.63 32.08 -10.71
N GLY A 517 20.75 32.91 -10.16
CA GLY A 517 19.65 33.53 -10.89
C GLY A 517 20.03 34.95 -11.28
N HIS A 518 19.76 35.34 -12.52
CA HIS A 518 19.87 36.73 -12.94
C HIS A 518 18.53 37.41 -12.75
N SER A 519 18.35 38.08 -11.62
CA SER A 519 17.26 39.02 -11.44
C SER A 519 17.76 40.46 -11.53
N GLY A 520 16.89 41.35 -12.01
CA GLY A 520 17.15 42.78 -11.93
C GLY A 520 17.28 43.25 -10.48
N ASP A 521 16.43 42.73 -9.58
CA ASP A 521 16.31 43.26 -8.23
C ASP A 521 16.12 42.21 -7.11
N TYR A 522 15.75 40.95 -7.38
CA TYR A 522 15.28 40.02 -6.31
C TYR A 522 15.58 38.53 -6.53
N CYS A 523 15.97 37.73 -5.53
CA CYS A 523 16.11 36.25 -5.71
C CYS A 523 14.91 35.43 -5.22
N LEU A 524 14.18 35.96 -4.23
CA LEU A 524 12.99 35.36 -3.65
C LEU A 524 11.95 36.44 -3.41
N TYR A 525 10.67 36.11 -3.55
CA TYR A 525 9.59 37.08 -3.43
C TYR A 525 8.52 36.61 -2.44
N GLN A 526 8.06 37.51 -1.56
CA GLN A 526 6.92 37.46 -0.63
C GLN A 526 6.42 36.08 -0.13
N GLN A 527 6.34 35.92 1.20
CA GLN A 527 5.64 34.78 1.85
C GLN A 527 6.19 33.39 1.47
N CYS A 528 7.48 33.30 1.14
CA CYS A 528 8.12 32.01 0.91
C CYS A 528 8.52 31.35 2.23
N TYR A 529 8.34 30.04 2.31
CA TYR A 529 8.83 29.21 3.42
C TYR A 529 9.91 28.28 2.89
N ILE A 530 11.11 28.36 3.42
CA ILE A 530 12.29 27.70 2.85
C ILE A 530 12.89 26.82 3.92
N TYR A 531 12.93 25.52 3.65
CA TYR A 531 13.34 24.48 4.58
C TYR A 531 14.48 23.68 3.98
N ASN A 532 15.59 23.56 4.72
CA ASN A 532 16.73 22.73 4.35
C ASN A 532 17.30 23.04 2.95
N CYS A 533 17.23 24.30 2.50
CA CYS A 533 17.68 24.67 1.16
C CYS A 533 19.09 25.27 1.18
N THR A 534 19.82 25.09 0.10
CA THR A 534 21.08 25.80 -0.18
C THR A 534 20.82 26.89 -1.20
N ILE A 535 21.22 28.12 -0.91
CA ILE A 535 21.01 29.28 -1.77
C ILE A 535 22.37 29.90 -2.07
N VAL A 536 22.76 29.89 -3.34
CA VAL A 536 24.03 30.40 -3.85
C VAL A 536 23.75 31.48 -4.90
N GLY A 537 24.26 32.69 -4.70
CA GLY A 537 24.12 33.80 -5.64
C GLY A 537 23.53 35.07 -5.02
N THR A 538 23.21 36.08 -5.83
CA THR A 538 22.79 37.39 -5.35
C THR A 538 21.42 37.36 -4.69
N LEU A 539 21.34 37.24 -3.36
CA LEU A 539 20.09 37.50 -2.60
C LEU A 539 19.77 38.98 -2.57
N ALA A 540 19.35 39.50 -3.71
CA ALA A 540 18.76 40.82 -3.74
C ALA A 540 17.41 40.73 -3.00
N ALA A 541 17.36 41.35 -1.82
CA ALA A 541 16.19 41.88 -1.12
C ALA A 541 14.86 41.08 -1.13
N ALA A 542 14.62 40.14 -0.21
CA ALA A 542 13.26 39.65 -0.04
C ALA A 542 12.29 40.79 0.38
N ARG A 543 11.21 41.01 -0.40
CA ARG A 543 10.09 41.86 0.04
C ARG A 543 9.18 41.04 0.95
N LYS A 544 9.07 41.44 2.22
CA LYS A 544 8.08 40.99 3.22
C LYS A 544 7.97 39.46 3.43
N TRP A 545 8.37 39.01 4.63
CA TRP A 545 7.96 37.74 5.25
C TRP A 545 8.47 36.49 4.53
N VAL A 546 9.78 36.40 4.32
CA VAL A 546 10.41 35.12 3.96
C VAL A 546 10.92 34.43 5.22
N GLN A 547 10.64 33.15 5.36
CA GLN A 547 11.10 32.32 6.48
C GLN A 547 12.13 31.32 5.97
N PHE A 548 13.35 31.39 6.50
CA PHE A 548 14.40 30.41 6.29
C PHE A 548 14.50 29.51 7.52
N ARG A 549 14.48 28.19 7.32
CA ARG A 549 14.71 27.19 8.37
C ARG A 549 15.74 26.19 7.90
N ASN A 550 16.79 25.99 8.70
CA ASN A 550 17.87 25.04 8.39
C ASN A 550 18.52 25.28 7.01
N CYS A 551 18.63 26.54 6.57
CA CYS A 551 19.14 26.87 5.24
C CYS A 551 20.62 27.27 5.28
N LEU A 552 21.36 26.95 4.22
CA LEU A 552 22.67 27.53 3.94
C LEU A 552 22.52 28.62 2.90
N VAL A 553 22.98 29.83 3.22
CA VAL A 553 22.79 31.00 2.37
C VAL A 553 24.10 31.73 2.12
N VAL A 554 24.53 31.70 0.85
CA VAL A 554 25.78 32.28 0.33
C VAL A 554 25.44 33.42 -0.64
N PRO A 555 25.15 34.62 -0.13
CA PRO A 555 24.84 35.78 -0.97
C PRO A 555 26.05 36.28 -1.76
N GLN A 556 25.85 36.61 -3.03
CA GLN A 556 26.78 37.41 -3.83
C GLN A 556 26.24 38.85 -3.95
N GLY A 557 26.28 39.65 -2.88
CA GLY A 557 25.88 41.07 -2.90
C GLY A 557 25.37 41.63 -1.57
N ARG A 558 25.01 42.93 -1.57
CA ARG A 558 24.39 43.58 -0.40
C ARG A 558 22.92 43.17 -0.26
N ASN A 559 22.56 42.68 0.93
CA ASN A 559 21.17 42.44 1.30
C ASN A 559 20.48 43.76 1.69
N SER A 560 19.38 44.10 1.03
CA SER A 560 18.45 45.14 1.49
C SER A 560 17.06 44.52 1.70
N SER A 561 16.90 43.66 2.71
CA SER A 561 15.59 43.03 2.97
C SER A 561 14.83 43.74 4.09
N ASP A 562 13.55 44.05 3.82
CA ASP A 562 12.56 44.38 4.84
C ASP A 562 11.94 43.06 5.34
N LYS A 563 12.27 42.65 6.58
CA LYS A 563 11.61 41.58 7.37
C LYS A 563 11.81 40.15 6.86
N CYS A 564 13.00 39.60 7.08
CA CYS A 564 13.27 38.15 6.96
C CYS A 564 13.35 37.49 8.35
N TYR A 565 12.88 36.25 8.45
CA TYR A 565 13.03 35.41 9.64
C TYR A 565 13.95 34.24 9.32
N TRP A 566 14.96 34.03 10.15
CA TRP A 566 15.96 32.99 9.99
C TRP A 566 15.97 32.12 11.23
N TRP A 567 15.77 30.81 11.05
CA TRP A 567 15.83 29.80 12.10
C TRP A 567 16.88 28.75 11.75
N ASN A 568 17.78 28.44 12.67
CA ASN A 568 18.78 27.37 12.51
C ASN A 568 19.57 27.44 11.18
N SER A 569 19.81 28.64 10.65
CA SER A 569 20.37 28.83 9.30
C SER A 569 21.79 29.40 9.35
N SER A 570 22.60 29.08 8.34
CA SER A 570 23.95 29.63 8.17
C SER A 570 23.95 30.69 7.07
N TYR A 571 24.54 31.84 7.37
CA TYR A 571 24.59 32.99 6.45
C TYR A 571 26.01 33.54 6.31
N VAL A 572 26.44 33.78 5.06
CA VAL A 572 27.78 34.31 4.76
C VAL A 572 27.65 35.73 4.21
N GLY A 573 27.88 36.75 5.03
CA GLY A 573 27.92 38.14 4.54
C GLY A 573 27.79 39.19 5.63
N ASP A 574 27.94 40.46 5.27
CA ASP A 574 27.84 41.60 6.20
C ASP A 574 26.40 41.84 6.65
N GLN A 575 26.16 41.84 7.96
CA GLN A 575 24.87 42.11 8.59
C GLN A 575 24.56 43.62 8.63
N ASN A 576 24.11 44.21 7.53
CA ASN A 576 23.80 45.65 7.49
C ASN A 576 22.30 45.99 7.36
N SER A 577 21.38 45.05 7.59
CA SER A 577 19.93 45.33 7.53
C SER A 577 19.28 45.28 8.92
N ALA A 578 18.63 46.38 9.32
CA ALA A 578 18.01 46.56 10.64
C ALA A 578 16.77 45.69 10.92
N ASP A 579 16.22 44.99 9.92
CA ASP A 579 14.92 44.31 9.99
C ASP A 579 15.00 42.77 9.84
N VAL A 580 16.10 42.14 10.28
CA VAL A 580 16.24 40.67 10.21
C VAL A 580 16.19 40.06 11.60
N PHE A 581 15.26 39.10 11.80
CA PHE A 581 15.17 38.31 13.02
C PHE A 581 15.94 37.00 12.84
N TYR A 582 16.97 36.81 13.65
CA TYR A 582 17.77 35.58 13.69
C TYR A 582 17.48 34.82 14.98
N GLU A 583 17.13 33.54 14.86
CA GLU A 583 17.01 32.61 15.97
C GLU A 583 17.87 31.39 15.66
N ASN A 584 18.84 31.09 16.53
CA ASN A 584 19.81 29.98 16.38
C ASN A 584 20.60 29.98 15.05
N CYS A 585 20.94 31.15 14.49
CA CYS A 585 21.68 31.25 13.23
C CYS A 585 23.18 31.51 13.47
N LYS A 586 24.04 30.96 12.60
CA LYS A 586 25.50 31.20 12.61
C LYS A 586 25.89 32.06 11.41
N GLN A 587 26.59 33.17 11.66
CA GLN A 587 27.28 33.91 10.62
C GLN A 587 28.63 33.23 10.36
N VAL A 588 28.95 32.95 9.09
CA VAL A 588 30.23 32.37 8.69
C VAL A 588 31.01 33.43 7.93
N SER A 589 32.30 33.59 8.24
CA SER A 589 33.13 34.59 7.57
C SER A 589 33.46 34.15 6.13
N THR A 590 33.65 35.11 5.23
CA THR A 590 33.98 34.83 3.81
C THR A 590 35.30 34.07 3.65
N ASP A 591 36.24 34.25 4.58
CA ASP A 591 37.58 33.65 4.52
C ASP A 591 37.59 32.17 4.95
N GLU A 592 36.55 31.70 5.63
CA GLU A 592 36.37 30.29 6.02
C GLU A 592 35.79 29.41 4.90
N MET A 593 35.48 29.99 3.72
CA MET A 593 34.80 29.32 2.60
C MET A 593 35.65 29.22 1.32
N GLN A 594 36.90 28.73 1.40
CA GLN A 594 37.66 28.34 0.19
C GLN A 594 37.13 27.09 -0.53
N PHE A 595 35.88 26.68 -0.33
CA PHE A 595 35.34 25.39 -0.79
C PHE A 595 33.94 25.50 -1.40
N VAL A 596 33.77 26.15 -2.54
CA VAL A 596 32.60 25.93 -3.43
C VAL A 596 32.99 26.28 -4.88
N ASP A 597 33.80 25.45 -5.54
CA ASP A 597 34.07 25.61 -6.98
C ASP A 597 33.77 24.34 -7.81
N SER A 598 33.10 23.35 -7.20
CA SER A 598 32.53 22.24 -7.97
C SER A 598 31.12 22.62 -8.42
N VAL A 599 30.90 22.60 -9.73
CA VAL A 599 29.68 22.96 -10.47
C VAL A 599 28.40 22.29 -9.95
N ASP A 600 28.51 21.25 -9.12
CA ASP A 600 27.38 20.52 -8.55
C ASP A 600 26.88 21.06 -7.20
N ALA A 601 27.67 21.89 -6.49
CA ALA A 601 27.35 22.53 -5.21
C ALA A 601 26.58 21.66 -4.20
N VAL A 602 26.78 20.34 -4.24
CA VAL A 602 26.32 19.40 -3.22
C VAL A 602 27.36 19.43 -2.10
N PRO A 603 26.99 19.73 -0.84
CA PRO A 603 27.92 19.65 0.27
C PRO A 603 28.60 18.27 0.33
N VAL A 604 29.93 18.23 0.18
CA VAL A 604 30.73 17.01 0.27
C VAL A 604 31.29 16.89 1.69
N ILE A 605 30.88 15.85 2.42
CA ILE A 605 31.34 15.56 3.78
C ILE A 605 32.83 15.20 3.75
N GLY A 606 33.65 15.85 4.59
CA GLY A 606 35.10 15.65 4.69
C GLY A 606 35.96 16.50 3.74
N ALA A 607 35.34 17.35 2.92
CA ALA A 607 36.04 18.33 2.07
C ALA A 607 35.71 19.78 2.45
N ASN A 608 34.55 20.04 3.08
CA ASN A 608 34.07 21.40 3.36
C ASN A 608 34.37 21.85 4.80
N TYR A 609 35.43 22.64 4.94
CA TYR A 609 36.03 23.10 6.22
C TYR A 609 35.05 23.77 7.21
N GLY A 610 33.97 24.40 6.73
CA GLY A 610 32.99 25.11 7.57
C GLY A 610 31.94 24.21 8.24
N ILE A 611 31.68 23.01 7.71
CA ILE A 611 30.74 22.03 8.29
C ILE A 611 31.44 21.20 9.37
N ASP A 612 32.75 20.97 9.23
CA ASP A 612 33.51 20.03 10.06
C ASP A 612 34.11 20.63 11.34
N ARG A 613 34.02 21.96 11.55
CA ARG A 613 34.58 22.63 12.73
C ARG A 613 33.49 23.05 13.72
N GLY A 614 33.14 22.13 14.61
CA GLY A 614 32.39 22.40 15.84
C GLY A 614 33.20 23.21 16.86
N ASP A 615 33.66 24.41 16.51
CA ASP A 615 34.31 25.30 17.48
C ASP A 615 33.25 26.01 18.33
N TYR A 616 33.23 25.65 19.61
CA TYR A 616 32.60 26.41 20.68
C TYR A 616 33.40 27.70 20.92
N GLY A 617 32.74 28.85 20.80
CA GLY A 617 33.14 30.03 21.56
C GLY A 617 32.99 31.36 20.85
N LEU A 618 31.81 31.98 20.93
CA LEU A 618 31.69 33.44 21.01
C LEU A 618 30.29 33.90 21.46
N TYR A 619 29.80 33.41 22.60
CA TYR A 619 28.60 33.98 23.24
C TYR A 619 28.63 33.88 24.77
N LEU A 620 29.70 34.31 25.43
CA LEU A 620 29.71 34.59 26.88
C LEU A 620 30.68 35.74 27.20
N THR A 621 30.33 36.98 26.83
CA THR A 621 31.00 38.19 27.37
C THR A 621 30.07 39.15 28.11
N ASN A 622 28.77 38.86 28.25
CA ASN A 622 27.82 39.77 28.92
C ASN A 622 27.04 39.18 30.11
N TYR A 623 27.50 38.10 30.74
CA TYR A 623 26.93 37.64 32.02
C TYR A 623 27.90 37.84 33.19
N PRO A 624 27.51 38.56 34.26
CA PRO A 624 28.37 38.80 35.39
C PRO A 624 28.66 37.50 36.16
N SER A 625 29.94 37.33 36.45
CA SER A 625 30.60 36.25 37.17
C SER A 625 29.96 35.93 38.52
N ALA A 626 29.24 34.81 38.61
CA ALA A 626 29.07 34.05 39.84
C ALA A 626 28.43 32.69 39.51
N LEU A 627 29.27 31.69 39.21
CA LEU A 627 29.09 30.26 39.54
C LEU A 627 30.39 29.52 39.18
N ASP A 628 30.79 28.61 40.06
CA ASP A 628 32.08 27.91 40.14
C ASP A 628 32.60 27.27 38.83
N PRO A 629 33.93 27.07 38.70
CA PRO A 629 34.54 26.41 37.55
C PRO A 629 34.22 24.91 37.55
N LEU A 630 33.58 24.44 36.49
CA LEU A 630 33.52 23.01 36.18
C LEU A 630 34.95 22.48 35.96
N PRO A 631 35.27 21.27 36.44
CA PRO A 631 36.63 20.74 36.44
C PRO A 631 37.17 20.50 35.02
N ASN A 632 38.41 20.95 34.81
CA ASN A 632 39.24 20.77 33.61
C ASN A 632 39.14 19.36 33.01
N GLY A 633 38.72 19.24 31.75
CA GLY A 633 38.88 17.98 31.01
C GLY A 633 37.97 17.68 29.82
N ILE A 634 37.11 18.59 29.34
CA ILE A 634 36.22 18.30 28.20
C ILE A 634 36.51 19.27 27.05
N ASN A 635 37.48 18.91 26.22
CA ASN A 635 37.62 19.42 24.86
C ASN A 635 37.08 18.33 23.92
N CYS A 636 35.81 18.40 23.50
CA CYS A 636 35.17 17.71 22.36
C CYS A 636 33.65 17.96 22.44
N ASP A 637 32.93 18.00 21.29
CA ASP A 637 31.51 17.66 21.31
C ASP A 637 31.33 16.20 21.76
N LEU A 638 30.14 15.83 22.23
CA LEU A 638 29.98 14.60 23.00
C LEU A 638 30.16 13.28 22.23
N LEU A 639 30.40 13.22 20.90
CA LEU A 639 30.60 11.92 20.20
C LEU A 639 31.52 11.89 18.97
N GLY A 640 32.20 12.97 18.58
CA GLY A 640 33.49 12.89 17.86
C GLY A 640 33.56 12.06 16.57
N ASN A 641 32.65 12.27 15.60
CA ASN A 641 32.82 12.07 14.14
C ASN A 641 31.50 12.40 13.39
N PRO A 642 31.53 12.99 12.17
CA PRO A 642 30.32 13.27 11.37
C PRO A 642 29.69 11.97 10.80
N ARG A 643 28.35 11.85 10.77
CA ARG A 643 27.65 10.61 10.35
C ARG A 643 26.34 10.88 9.58
N VAL A 644 26.10 10.08 8.52
CA VAL A 644 24.96 10.17 7.57
C VAL A 644 23.78 9.26 8.00
N PHE A 645 22.54 9.71 7.78
CA PHE A 645 21.33 8.89 7.76
C PHE A 645 20.63 9.02 6.39
N ASN A 646 20.38 7.88 5.74
CA ASN A 646 19.49 7.73 4.56
C ASN A 646 19.83 8.57 3.30
N GLY A 647 21.11 8.90 3.07
CA GLY A 647 21.55 9.65 1.88
C GLY A 647 21.18 11.14 1.88
N THR A 648 20.78 11.71 3.02
CA THR A 648 20.42 13.12 3.20
C THR A 648 21.42 13.86 4.10
N ILE A 649 21.61 15.17 3.86
CA ILE A 649 22.44 16.06 4.68
C ILE A 649 21.83 16.25 6.08
N ASP A 650 22.72 16.25 7.08
CA ASP A 650 22.50 16.37 8.52
C ASP A 650 21.51 17.50 8.90
N GLN A 651 20.47 17.12 9.64
CA GLN A 651 19.53 18.03 10.30
C GLN A 651 20.05 18.30 11.70
N GLY A 652 20.54 19.51 11.94
CA GLY A 652 21.13 19.90 13.22
C GLY A 652 20.35 19.42 14.45
N CYS A 653 21.12 18.86 15.39
CA CYS A 653 20.74 18.42 16.73
C CYS A 653 19.45 17.58 16.82
N VAL A 654 19.67 16.26 16.93
CA VAL A 654 18.71 15.17 17.24
C VAL A 654 18.22 14.39 16.01
N GLU A 655 19.14 13.75 15.28
CA GLU A 655 18.89 12.40 14.78
C GLU A 655 19.78 11.44 15.56
N ALA A 656 19.14 10.63 16.42
CA ALA A 656 19.83 9.76 17.36
C ALA A 656 20.66 8.72 16.61
N ASP A 657 21.95 8.62 16.94
CA ASP A 657 22.79 7.48 16.56
C ASP A 657 22.06 6.18 16.90
N TRP A 658 21.44 5.57 15.88
CA TRP A 658 20.59 4.41 16.07
C TRP A 658 21.38 3.23 16.64
N ARG A 659 22.72 3.22 16.52
CA ARG A 659 23.56 2.15 17.07
C ARG A 659 23.41 2.02 18.58
N GLY A 660 23.34 3.14 19.30
CA GLY A 660 23.11 3.14 20.74
C GLY A 660 21.73 2.56 21.08
N LEU A 661 20.69 3.03 20.37
CA LEU A 661 19.32 2.55 20.53
C LEU A 661 19.16 1.08 20.13
N TYR A 662 19.83 0.64 19.07
CA TYR A 662 19.81 -0.74 18.60
C TYR A 662 20.56 -1.64 19.57
N ALA A 663 21.75 -1.24 20.02
CA ALA A 663 22.48 -1.93 21.08
C ALA A 663 21.61 -2.07 22.33
N GLU A 664 20.91 -1.02 22.75
CA GLU A 664 19.96 -1.08 23.87
C GLU A 664 18.83 -2.09 23.61
N LYS A 665 18.16 -1.98 22.45
CA LYS A 665 17.03 -2.85 22.06
C LYS A 665 17.41 -4.32 22.01
N ILE A 666 18.59 -4.66 21.49
CA ILE A 666 19.06 -6.05 21.44
C ILE A 666 19.61 -6.54 22.79
N GLY A 667 19.56 -5.74 23.86
CA GLY A 667 19.93 -6.17 25.21
C GLY A 667 21.37 -5.82 25.60
N SER A 668 21.93 -4.78 24.97
CA SER A 668 23.24 -4.15 25.24
C SER A 668 24.45 -5.06 25.12
N PHE A 669 24.28 -6.30 24.63
CA PHE A 669 25.36 -7.27 24.55
C PHE A 669 26.21 -7.15 23.28
N PHE A 670 25.70 -6.42 22.28
CA PHE A 670 26.35 -6.15 21.00
C PHE A 670 26.39 -4.64 20.79
N ALA A 671 27.58 -4.09 20.56
CA ALA A 671 27.81 -2.69 20.25
C ALA A 671 28.22 -2.58 18.79
N VAL A 672 27.46 -1.84 17.98
CA VAL A 672 27.81 -1.61 16.57
C VAL A 672 29.00 -0.66 16.51
N GLU A 673 30.10 -1.09 15.90
CA GLU A 673 31.31 -0.29 15.72
C GLU A 673 31.27 0.50 14.40
N SER A 674 30.90 -0.18 13.32
CA SER A 674 30.74 0.44 12.00
C SER A 674 29.55 -0.13 11.24
N ALA A 675 28.98 0.68 10.35
CA ALA A 675 27.94 0.26 9.42
C ALA A 675 28.14 1.03 8.11
N SER A 676 27.79 0.39 7.00
CA SER A 676 27.78 1.01 5.68
C SER A 676 26.67 2.06 5.59
N SER A 677 26.78 3.03 4.67
CA SER A 677 25.94 4.23 4.67
C SER A 677 24.45 3.96 4.42
N ASN A 678 24.11 2.85 3.75
CA ASN A 678 22.72 2.50 3.46
C ASN A 678 22.14 1.51 4.50
N VAL A 679 22.87 1.20 5.57
CA VAL A 679 22.34 0.39 6.67
C VAL A 679 21.36 1.22 7.49
N VAL A 680 20.10 0.77 7.56
CA VAL A 680 19.01 1.53 8.21
C VAL A 680 18.41 0.77 9.39
N SER A 681 18.09 1.49 10.48
CA SER A 681 17.33 0.93 11.59
C SER A 681 15.83 0.99 11.27
N ALA A 682 15.19 -0.16 11.12
CA ALA A 682 13.75 -0.25 10.98
C ALA A 682 13.10 -0.17 12.37
N LEU A 683 12.75 1.05 12.80
CA LEU A 683 12.19 1.32 14.13
C LEU A 683 10.94 0.47 14.46
N SER A 684 10.11 0.19 13.46
CA SER A 684 8.86 -0.58 13.61
C SER A 684 9.08 -2.07 13.85
N SER A 685 10.21 -2.64 13.39
CA SER A 685 10.50 -4.07 13.50
C SER A 685 11.63 -4.40 14.48
N GLU A 686 12.16 -3.40 15.19
CA GLU A 686 13.30 -3.53 16.11
C GLU A 686 14.50 -4.22 15.44
N SER A 687 14.75 -3.93 14.16
CA SER A 687 15.78 -4.57 13.35
C SER A 687 16.68 -3.56 12.64
N VAL A 688 17.82 -4.05 12.15
CA VAL A 688 18.72 -3.29 11.28
C VAL A 688 18.78 -3.98 9.94
N ARG A 689 18.55 -3.21 8.87
CA ARG A 689 18.47 -3.71 7.50
C ARG A 689 19.76 -3.47 6.73
N LEU A 690 20.29 -4.53 6.12
CA LEU A 690 21.40 -4.49 5.17
C LEU A 690 20.86 -4.70 3.74
N TYR A 691 21.18 -3.78 2.83
CA TYR A 691 20.90 -3.91 1.40
C TYR A 691 22.06 -4.60 0.66
N PRO A 692 21.87 -5.02 -0.60
CA PRO A 692 22.94 -5.54 -1.45
C PRO A 692 24.23 -4.70 -1.41
N GLY A 693 25.35 -5.34 -1.05
CA GLY A 693 26.67 -4.72 -0.96
C GLY A 693 26.98 -4.06 0.38
N GLU A 694 26.02 -4.00 1.30
CA GLU A 694 26.19 -3.34 2.59
C GLU A 694 26.74 -4.28 3.68
N SER A 695 27.40 -3.69 4.67
CA SER A 695 27.98 -4.39 5.82
C SER A 695 27.80 -3.64 7.14
N LEU A 696 27.78 -4.41 8.23
CA LEU A 696 27.68 -3.93 9.61
C LEU A 696 28.67 -4.71 10.48
N SER A 697 29.50 -4.03 11.25
CA SER A 697 30.41 -4.66 12.21
C SER A 697 30.11 -4.20 13.65
N GLY A 698 30.37 -5.08 14.61
CA GLY A 698 30.27 -4.73 16.01
C GLY A 698 30.96 -5.71 16.92
N VAL A 699 31.01 -5.33 18.19
CA VAL A 699 31.67 -6.09 19.24
C VAL A 699 30.66 -6.60 20.26
N LEU A 700 30.75 -7.90 20.54
CA LEU A 700 30.04 -8.55 21.61
C LEU A 700 30.76 -8.32 22.94
N ARG A 701 29.99 -8.09 24.01
CA ARG A 701 30.55 -8.08 25.36
C ARG A 701 31.22 -9.44 25.65
N PRO A 702 32.35 -9.47 26.35
CA PRO A 702 33.03 -10.72 26.70
C PRO A 702 32.09 -11.71 27.41
N ASN A 703 32.26 -13.00 27.11
CA ASN A 703 31.54 -14.12 27.73
C ASN A 703 30.02 -14.15 27.48
N VAL A 704 29.53 -13.44 26.45
CA VAL A 704 28.14 -13.50 26.04
C VAL A 704 27.86 -14.75 25.19
N LYS A 705 26.76 -15.43 25.51
CA LYS A 705 26.18 -16.53 24.71
C LYS A 705 24.85 -16.07 24.13
N LYS A 706 24.78 -15.90 22.81
CA LYS A 706 23.60 -15.32 22.15
C LYS A 706 23.33 -15.97 20.80
N THR A 707 22.07 -15.92 20.39
CA THR A 707 21.65 -16.27 19.04
C THR A 707 21.28 -14.99 18.32
N PHE A 708 21.91 -14.71 17.19
CA PHE A 708 21.44 -13.71 16.23
C PHE A 708 20.33 -14.33 15.38
N PHE A 709 19.26 -13.58 15.19
CA PHE A 709 18.17 -13.94 14.28
C PHE A 709 18.17 -12.94 13.14
N PHE A 710 17.96 -13.41 11.93
CA PHE A 710 17.88 -12.55 10.76
C PHE A 710 16.89 -13.11 9.74
N THR A 711 16.28 -12.22 8.96
CA THR A 711 15.41 -12.59 7.84
C THR A 711 16.09 -12.15 6.55
N VAL A 712 16.34 -13.10 5.65
CA VAL A 712 16.86 -12.82 4.31
C VAL A 712 15.69 -12.72 3.34
N SER A 713 15.65 -11.66 2.54
CA SER A 713 14.75 -11.49 1.40
C SER A 713 15.60 -11.38 0.14
N GLY A 714 15.12 -11.91 -0.99
CA GLY A 714 15.84 -11.94 -2.25
C GLY A 714 16.79 -13.13 -2.38
N THR A 715 17.61 -13.09 -3.43
CA THR A 715 18.47 -14.19 -3.86
C THR A 715 19.90 -14.13 -3.33
N GLY A 716 20.24 -13.07 -2.59
CA GLY A 716 21.59 -12.85 -2.08
C GLY A 716 21.99 -13.77 -0.92
N VAL A 717 23.25 -13.63 -0.50
CA VAL A 717 23.88 -14.41 0.57
C VAL A 717 24.27 -13.47 1.71
N LEU A 718 23.76 -13.72 2.91
CA LEU A 718 24.27 -13.10 4.13
C LEU A 718 25.52 -13.84 4.58
N THR A 719 26.63 -13.12 4.69
CA THR A 719 27.88 -13.61 5.27
C THR A 719 28.07 -13.00 6.66
N VAL A 720 28.19 -13.85 7.68
CA VAL A 720 28.48 -13.46 9.05
C VAL A 720 29.85 -14.00 9.45
N ASN A 721 30.82 -13.10 9.62
CA ASN A 721 32.16 -13.41 10.09
C ASN A 721 32.24 -13.18 11.61
N VAL A 722 32.48 -14.25 12.37
CA VAL A 722 32.61 -14.24 13.83
C VAL A 722 34.04 -14.61 14.20
N ASP A 723 34.83 -13.63 14.65
CA ASP A 723 36.26 -13.79 14.99
C ASP A 723 37.08 -14.56 13.92
N GLY A 724 36.82 -14.30 12.64
CA GLY A 724 37.49 -14.94 11.51
C GLY A 724 36.80 -16.19 10.97
N VAL A 725 35.77 -16.70 11.65
CA VAL A 725 34.97 -17.84 11.18
C VAL A 725 33.78 -17.34 10.36
N ILE A 726 33.73 -17.75 9.10
CA ILE A 726 32.70 -17.31 8.14
C ILE A 726 31.50 -18.27 8.16
N HIS A 727 30.30 -17.70 8.27
CA HIS A 727 29.02 -18.39 8.14
C HIS A 727 28.20 -17.76 7.01
N GLU A 728 27.73 -18.55 6.07
CA GLU A 728 26.93 -18.09 4.93
C GLU A 728 25.48 -18.58 5.04
N PHE A 729 24.54 -17.69 4.73
CA PHE A 729 23.11 -17.97 4.75
C PHE A 729 22.49 -17.51 3.44
N SER A 730 22.02 -18.46 2.63
CA SER A 730 21.31 -18.23 1.37
C SER A 730 19.83 -18.61 1.47
N GLY A 731 19.04 -18.12 0.51
CA GLY A 731 17.61 -18.41 0.37
C GLY A 731 16.73 -17.64 1.36
N GLU A 732 15.54 -17.27 0.92
CA GLU A 732 14.63 -16.43 1.68
C GLU A 732 14.19 -17.05 3.03
N GLY A 733 13.76 -16.17 3.93
CA GLY A 733 13.15 -16.54 5.20
C GLY A 733 14.06 -16.34 6.43
N GLY A 734 13.53 -16.79 7.58
CA GLY A 734 14.20 -16.64 8.88
C GLY A 734 15.37 -17.60 9.04
N LYS A 735 16.48 -17.08 9.57
CA LYS A 735 17.73 -17.78 9.84
C LYS A 735 18.24 -17.41 11.24
N SER A 736 19.21 -18.18 11.75
CA SER A 736 19.83 -17.89 13.04
C SER A 736 21.26 -18.37 13.16
N LEU A 737 22.06 -17.70 14.00
CA LEU A 737 23.44 -18.06 14.31
C LEU A 737 23.69 -17.96 15.82
N PHE A 738 24.07 -19.08 16.45
CA PHE A 738 24.49 -19.09 17.84
C PHE A 738 25.98 -18.76 17.96
N VAL A 739 26.30 -17.80 18.82
CA VAL A 739 27.66 -17.34 19.10
C VAL A 739 27.97 -17.48 20.60
N ASN A 740 29.19 -17.92 20.92
CA ASN A 740 29.62 -18.19 22.29
C ASN A 740 31.07 -17.75 22.51
N GLY A 741 31.27 -16.72 23.35
CA GLY A 741 32.60 -16.31 23.79
C GLY A 741 33.41 -15.53 22.74
N VAL A 742 32.74 -14.98 21.74
CA VAL A 742 33.33 -14.24 20.62
C VAL A 742 33.35 -12.74 20.89
N ARG A 743 34.26 -12.02 20.24
CA ARG A 743 34.37 -10.56 20.35
C ARG A 743 33.86 -9.85 19.11
N ASN A 744 34.34 -10.18 17.92
CA ASN A 744 34.04 -9.41 16.72
C ASN A 744 33.02 -10.13 15.85
N VAL A 745 32.00 -9.40 15.39
CA VAL A 745 31.00 -9.90 14.44
C VAL A 745 30.87 -8.91 13.30
N LEU A 746 31.01 -9.40 12.07
CA LEU A 746 30.80 -8.66 10.83
C LEU A 746 29.70 -9.33 10.02
N PHE A 747 28.65 -8.59 9.71
CA PHE A 747 27.57 -8.96 8.80
C PHE A 747 27.82 -8.28 7.45
N SER A 748 27.64 -9.00 6.36
CA SER A 748 27.71 -8.45 4.99
C SER A 748 26.73 -9.19 4.09
N TYR A 749 25.99 -8.46 3.25
CA TYR A 749 25.00 -9.06 2.35
C TYR A 749 25.41 -8.89 0.89
N ALA A 750 25.69 -10.00 0.21
CA ALA A 750 26.06 -10.02 -1.20
C ALA A 750 24.86 -10.52 -2.03
N GLY A 751 24.14 -9.62 -2.67
CA GLY A 751 23.01 -9.92 -3.54
C GLY A 751 22.91 -8.92 -4.69
N ASN A 752 21.98 -9.15 -5.61
CA ASN A 752 21.56 -8.15 -6.60
C ASN A 752 20.18 -7.56 -6.25
N ASP A 753 19.48 -8.17 -5.28
CA ASP A 753 18.13 -7.86 -4.87
C ASP A 753 17.88 -8.16 -3.37
N GLY A 754 16.72 -7.74 -2.88
CA GLY A 754 16.27 -8.01 -1.52
C GLY A 754 17.04 -7.26 -0.43
N PHE A 755 17.06 -7.81 0.78
CA PHE A 755 17.71 -7.24 1.96
C PHE A 755 17.81 -8.27 3.10
N VAL A 756 18.58 -7.94 4.14
CA VAL A 756 18.65 -8.72 5.38
C VAL A 756 18.25 -7.87 6.57
N ASP A 757 17.25 -8.30 7.32
CA ASP A 757 16.90 -7.70 8.61
C ASP A 757 17.57 -8.48 9.74
N ILE A 758 18.49 -7.85 10.49
CA ILE A 758 19.09 -8.38 11.70
C ILE A 758 18.16 -8.05 12.88
N LEU A 759 17.40 -9.06 13.32
CA LEU A 759 16.34 -8.93 14.30
C LEU A 759 16.88 -8.88 15.73
N ARG A 760 16.07 -8.30 16.63
CA ARG A 760 16.31 -8.35 18.07
C ARG A 760 16.48 -9.80 18.55
N SER A 761 17.52 -10.04 19.36
CA SER A 761 17.65 -11.32 20.08
C SER A 761 16.45 -11.48 21.01
N GLN A 762 15.58 -12.46 20.77
CA GLN A 762 14.55 -12.79 21.75
C GLN A 762 15.22 -13.31 23.02
N GLY A 763 14.88 -12.72 24.16
CA GLY A 763 15.50 -13.02 25.44
C GLY A 763 15.29 -14.49 25.83
N GLY A 764 16.38 -15.27 25.84
CA GLY A 764 16.57 -16.40 26.76
C GLY A 764 15.54 -17.53 26.70
N GLY A 765 15.00 -17.86 25.53
CA GLY A 765 14.39 -19.18 25.33
C GLY A 765 15.46 -20.27 25.52
N LEU A 766 15.19 -21.25 26.39
CA LEU A 766 16.07 -22.39 26.63
C LEU A 766 16.28 -23.17 25.31
N LEU A 767 17.46 -23.08 24.71
CA LEU A 767 17.83 -23.87 23.53
C LEU A 767 18.18 -25.29 24.01
N ILE A 768 17.27 -26.25 23.83
CA ILE A 768 17.57 -27.67 24.02
C ILE A 768 18.06 -28.22 22.68
N THR A 769 19.37 -28.41 22.54
CA THR A 769 19.92 -29.21 21.44
C THR A 769 19.73 -30.69 21.78
N ILE A 770 18.73 -31.34 21.17
CA ILE A 770 18.65 -32.80 21.18
C ILE A 770 19.63 -33.28 20.12
N LYS A 771 20.67 -34.02 20.54
CA LYS A 771 21.53 -34.77 19.63
C LYS A 771 20.86 -36.07 19.22
#